data_AF-A0A662RCM2-F1
#
_entry.id   AF-A0A662RCM2-F1
#
_cell.length_a   1.000
_cell.length_b   1.000
_cell.length_c   1.000
_cell.angle_alpha   90.00
_cell.angle_beta   90.00
_cell.angle_gamma   90.00
#
_symmetry.space_group_name_H-M   'P 1'
#
loop_
_entity.id
_entity.type
_entity.pdbx_description
1 polymer ?
#
loop_
_entity_poly.entity_id
_entity_poly.type
_entity_poly.pdbx_seq_one_letter_code
_entity_poly.pdbx_strand_id
1 'polypeptide(L)'
;MIPSTIERGHIIEAVQKIDSEGVPAGRNSKKFFLECEGKRYPPKYVVSLANKFANGAELDSSSFNGGQETNSFLKRLGFDIMEASPSRDPAAKPQSEPVPPPNGHSDEVVQTEHHNERCPDCKDTVKRMLEKIYGDVKPNYKLNTGTNPENFRDTPHYEDLKRIFTNLQNYRGNKNFVYTDTLPNCDYFVPNPGFVVEFDESQHFTIPRKIALLSYPYKSKSGFSLGRWAFTCDKTRAKDNDPYYRDEQRAWYDTLRDFLPELTGNLKPTVRLYSKEMQWCSLNPDNSDDVAKFKNIIESRRKDLNGWVATVVLQSDIDKDYSNDDRMGELRTIVDHIAKETSGDGVILFPGGWFYNYEKEPRKMYKWVEEQMRDILEGVEAHIIVCIGTDGSVGYMFSWDNVPGNDSEGLLRHFTDDYDIDWVNDAEIHKSDDGKTIHISKDGNSVEITIDVGEKATLRISDGRTQDLQAKEEDGKLNIHIAGNYAVDQIGLAVDRDGIIAIGRKFHPAPQERGHIKLADDYLSEEDSKSRIFELNGVKYYMCVCYDTYGLRHKYLSNPDVDVVLNLVHSVYPVGEGSSGASYFAKHGLAGASKQWGCPVFGAVVFFRCSILENWPTGVYWNQGDVSTVNWRYTNNPVKYGDKFEIGTEDGIKEGLALIRIYDLAVI
;
A
#
# COMPACT_ATOMS: atom_id res chain seq x y z
N MET A 1 29.13 25.33 5.43
CA MET A 1 27.68 25.56 5.34
C MET A 1 27.10 24.46 4.47
N ILE A 2 25.94 23.90 4.83
CA ILE A 2 25.29 22.85 4.04
C ILE A 2 24.77 23.43 2.72
N PRO A 3 25.14 22.89 1.54
CA PRO A 3 24.67 23.39 0.24
C PRO A 3 23.15 23.31 0.09
N SER A 4 22.54 24.35 -0.48
CA SER A 4 21.10 24.39 -0.75
C SER A 4 20.64 23.45 -1.88
N THR A 5 21.57 22.91 -2.67
CA THR A 5 21.29 21.91 -3.70
C THR A 5 20.94 20.54 -3.14
N ILE A 6 21.16 20.30 -1.84
CA ILE A 6 20.76 19.06 -1.17
C ILE A 6 19.26 19.11 -0.85
N GLU A 7 18.47 18.48 -1.71
CA GLU A 7 17.02 18.32 -1.52
C GLU A 7 16.62 17.05 -0.75
N ARG A 8 15.32 16.95 -0.43
CA ARG A 8 14.72 15.85 0.33
C ARG A 8 15.01 14.47 -0.28
N GLY A 9 14.99 14.35 -1.62
CA GLY A 9 15.29 13.10 -2.33
C GLY A 9 16.68 12.56 -2.00
N HIS A 10 17.69 13.43 -2.00
CA HIS A 10 19.07 13.06 -1.68
C HIS A 10 19.25 12.59 -0.22
N ILE A 11 18.45 13.12 0.71
CA ILE A 11 18.44 12.65 2.11
C ILE A 11 17.93 11.21 2.18
N ILE A 12 16.90 10.87 1.40
CA ILE A 12 16.35 9.51 1.34
C ILE A 12 17.39 8.56 0.72
N GLU A 13 18.06 8.96 -0.36
CA GLU A 13 19.14 8.17 -0.97
C GLU A 13 20.32 7.94 -0.01
N ALA A 14 20.68 8.95 0.78
CA ALA A 14 21.68 8.82 1.83
C ALA A 14 21.28 7.83 2.92
N VAL A 15 20.02 7.88 3.38
CA VAL A 15 19.46 6.91 4.33
C VAL A 15 19.49 5.49 3.76
N GLN A 16 19.14 5.31 2.49
CA GLN A 16 19.18 4.01 1.82
C GLN A 16 20.61 3.45 1.73
N LYS A 17 21.59 4.29 1.40
CA LYS A 17 23.01 3.88 1.35
C LYS A 17 23.51 3.47 2.74
N ILE A 18 23.10 4.18 3.79
CA ILE A 18 23.42 3.81 5.19
C ILE A 18 22.78 2.48 5.56
N ASP A 19 21.56 2.20 5.11
CA ASP A 19 20.90 0.92 5.35
C ASP A 19 21.62 -0.25 4.67
N SER A 20 22.23 -0.04 3.50
CA SER A 20 22.96 -1.10 2.79
C SER A 20 24.40 -1.31 3.29
N GLU A 21 25.10 -0.23 3.65
CA GLU A 21 26.55 -0.25 3.93
C GLU A 21 26.87 -0.06 5.42
N GLY A 22 25.88 0.30 6.24
CA GLY A 22 26.05 0.67 7.62
C GLY A 22 26.65 2.07 7.80
N VAL A 23 26.74 2.48 9.07
CA VAL A 23 27.42 3.73 9.44
C VAL A 23 28.90 3.43 9.72
N PRO A 24 29.86 4.08 9.03
CA PRO A 24 31.28 3.91 9.30
C PRO A 24 31.64 4.24 10.76
N ALA A 25 32.65 3.54 11.29
CA ALA A 25 33.19 3.83 12.61
C ALA A 25 33.60 5.31 12.72
N GLY A 26 33.11 6.00 13.76
CA GLY A 26 33.34 7.44 13.97
C GLY A 26 32.31 8.39 13.34
N ARG A 27 31.40 7.90 12.49
CA ARG A 27 30.29 8.69 11.92
C ARG A 27 28.95 8.55 12.67
N ASN A 28 28.94 7.75 13.74
CA ASN A 28 27.77 7.59 14.61
C ASN A 28 27.44 8.87 15.38
N SER A 29 26.15 9.13 15.57
CA SER A 29 25.68 10.24 16.41
C SER A 29 25.48 9.76 17.85
N LYS A 30 25.79 10.63 18.82
CA LYS A 30 25.62 10.36 20.25
C LYS A 30 24.40 11.07 20.86
N LYS A 31 23.95 12.16 20.22
CA LYS A 31 23.01 13.11 20.83
C LYS A 31 21.73 13.29 20.00
N PHE A 32 21.84 13.40 18.68
CA PHE A 32 20.68 13.62 17.82
C PHE A 32 20.56 12.52 16.78
N PHE A 33 19.34 12.10 16.47
CA PHE A 33 19.06 11.07 15.48
C PHE A 33 18.00 11.55 14.50
N LEU A 34 18.26 11.34 13.23
CA LEU A 34 17.25 11.46 12.18
C LEU A 34 16.39 10.21 12.26
N GLU A 35 15.08 10.37 12.44
CA GLU A 35 14.15 9.27 12.33
C GLU A 35 13.63 9.18 10.89
N CYS A 36 13.79 8.01 10.29
CA CYS A 36 13.19 7.70 9.00
C CYS A 36 12.71 6.26 9.04
N GLU A 37 11.43 6.02 8.74
CA GLU A 37 10.82 4.68 8.68
C GLU A 37 11.04 3.84 9.96
N GLY A 38 10.99 4.48 11.14
CA GLY A 38 11.15 3.83 12.46
C GLY A 38 12.59 3.45 12.82
N LYS A 39 13.58 3.85 12.00
CA LYS A 39 15.01 3.67 12.24
C LYS A 39 15.69 5.00 12.54
N ARG A 40 16.81 4.93 13.28
CA ARG A 40 17.60 6.09 13.71
C ARG A 40 18.91 6.18 12.93
N TYR A 41 19.15 7.34 12.34
CA TYR A 41 20.34 7.61 11.52
C TYR A 41 21.15 8.79 12.08
N PRO A 42 22.48 8.82 11.90
CA PRO A 42 23.31 9.96 12.32
C PRO A 42 23.05 11.17 11.38
N PRO A 43 22.45 12.27 11.87
CA PRO A 43 22.04 13.39 11.01
C PRO A 43 23.18 13.96 10.17
N LYS A 44 24.36 14.14 10.79
CA LYS A 44 25.52 14.73 10.12
C LYS A 44 26.07 13.83 9.01
N TYR A 45 26.03 12.51 9.21
CA TYR A 45 26.49 11.57 8.19
C TYR A 45 25.52 11.50 7.02
N VAL A 46 24.21 11.54 7.31
CA VAL A 46 23.15 11.58 6.29
C VAL A 46 23.34 12.79 5.37
N VAL A 47 23.52 13.99 5.90
CA VAL A 47 23.76 15.20 5.08
C VAL A 47 25.07 15.10 4.28
N SER A 48 26.11 14.52 4.87
CA SER A 48 27.40 14.30 4.20
C SER A 48 27.26 13.40 2.97
N LEU A 49 26.51 12.29 3.10
CA LEU A 49 26.20 11.39 1.98
C LEU A 49 25.24 12.01 0.98
N ALA A 50 24.23 12.76 1.43
CA ALA A 50 23.25 13.38 0.56
C ALA A 50 23.91 14.33 -0.45
N ASN A 51 24.98 15.01 -0.05
CA ASN A 51 25.78 15.83 -0.96
C ASN A 51 26.46 15.04 -2.07
N LYS A 52 26.78 13.77 -1.85
CA LYS A 52 27.34 12.89 -2.89
C LYS A 52 26.35 12.68 -4.01
N PHE A 53 25.08 12.53 -3.66
CA PHE A 53 23.99 12.36 -4.63
C PHE A 53 23.65 13.69 -5.30
N ALA A 54 23.60 14.78 -4.54
CA ALA A 54 23.30 16.11 -5.08
C ALA A 54 24.42 16.70 -5.97
N ASN A 55 25.69 16.52 -5.58
CA ASN A 55 26.83 17.28 -6.12
C ASN A 55 28.02 16.39 -6.52
N GLY A 56 27.86 15.06 -6.54
CA GLY A 56 28.88 14.11 -7.02
C GLY A 56 30.00 13.78 -6.03
N ALA A 57 30.07 14.43 -4.86
CA ALA A 57 31.07 14.16 -3.83
C ALA A 57 30.49 14.25 -2.41
N GLU A 58 30.96 13.41 -1.49
CA GLU A 58 30.54 13.52 -0.08
C GLU A 58 30.96 14.88 0.49
N LEU A 59 30.06 15.52 1.22
CA LEU A 59 30.37 16.80 1.87
C LEU A 59 31.32 16.51 3.02
N ASP A 60 32.48 17.16 3.03
CA ASP A 60 33.43 17.02 4.11
C ASP A 60 32.77 17.39 5.44
N SER A 61 32.80 16.45 6.40
CA SER A 61 32.24 16.62 7.74
C SER A 61 32.87 17.75 8.55
N SER A 62 34.03 18.27 8.13
CA SER A 62 34.65 19.46 8.72
C SER A 62 34.06 20.78 8.22
N SER A 63 33.39 20.77 7.05
CA SER A 63 32.91 21.96 6.35
C SER A 63 31.53 22.48 6.83
N PHE A 64 30.89 21.75 7.74
CA PHE A 64 29.61 22.13 8.36
C PHE A 64 29.48 21.55 9.77
N ASN A 65 28.66 22.16 10.61
CA ASN A 65 28.48 21.77 12.00
C ASN A 65 27.38 20.73 12.16
N GLY A 66 27.61 19.79 13.08
CA GLY A 66 26.56 18.90 13.58
C GLY A 66 25.66 19.62 14.58
N GLY A 67 24.59 18.97 15.05
CA GLY A 67 23.66 19.57 16.00
C GLY A 67 22.73 20.56 15.31
N GLN A 68 22.64 21.80 15.79
CA GLN A 68 21.61 22.75 15.36
C GLN A 68 21.62 23.03 13.84
N GLU A 69 22.79 23.25 13.22
CA GLU A 69 22.88 23.52 11.76
C GLU A 69 22.32 22.34 10.93
N THR A 70 22.82 21.12 11.19
CA THR A 70 22.36 19.91 10.48
C THR A 70 20.89 19.59 10.81
N ASN A 71 20.48 19.69 12.07
CA ASN A 71 19.12 19.34 12.50
C ASN A 71 18.10 20.31 11.92
N SER A 72 18.39 21.62 11.90
CA SER A 72 17.51 22.63 11.31
C SER A 72 17.40 22.45 9.80
N PHE A 73 18.52 22.12 9.15
CA PHE A 73 18.54 21.80 7.73
C PHE A 73 17.63 20.61 7.39
N LEU A 74 17.73 19.50 8.13
CA LEU A 74 16.92 18.30 7.92
C LEU A 74 15.44 18.53 8.26
N LYS A 75 15.14 19.26 9.33
CA LYS A 75 13.76 19.64 9.69
C LYS A 75 13.10 20.47 8.59
N ARG A 76 13.83 21.41 7.99
CA ARG A 76 13.34 22.20 6.84
C ARG A 76 13.02 21.34 5.61
N LEU A 77 13.68 20.19 5.46
CA LEU A 77 13.36 19.20 4.41
C LEU A 77 12.25 18.22 4.82
N GLY A 78 11.58 18.47 5.94
CA GLY A 78 10.43 17.69 6.42
C GLY A 78 10.81 16.37 7.10
N PHE A 79 11.95 16.32 7.80
CA PHE A 79 12.35 15.15 8.59
C PHE A 79 12.38 15.41 10.10
N ASP A 80 12.03 14.37 10.86
CA ASP A 80 12.02 14.41 12.32
C ASP A 80 13.42 14.14 12.91
N ILE A 81 13.78 14.93 13.92
CA ILE A 81 15.03 14.78 14.68
C ILE A 81 14.71 14.52 16.15
N MET A 82 15.17 13.38 16.66
CA MET A 82 15.11 13.03 18.08
C MET A 82 16.39 13.42 18.81
N GLU A 83 16.27 13.78 20.08
CA GLU A 83 17.40 13.91 21.02
C GLU A 83 17.48 12.67 21.92
N ALA A 84 18.66 12.09 22.08
CA ALA A 84 18.88 11.03 23.05
C ALA A 84 18.93 11.64 24.46
N SER A 85 18.01 11.22 25.32
CA SER A 85 18.03 11.54 26.74
C SER A 85 19.26 10.90 27.41
N PRO A 86 19.93 11.62 28.34
CA PRO A 86 21.12 11.09 28.99
C PRO A 86 20.73 10.00 30.00
N SER A 87 20.82 8.74 29.61
CA SER A 87 20.93 7.64 30.55
C SER A 87 22.36 7.61 31.11
N ARG A 88 22.46 7.49 32.44
CA ARG A 88 23.73 7.30 33.15
C ARG A 88 24.40 6.01 32.68
N ASP A 89 25.71 6.12 32.49
CA ASP A 89 26.68 5.18 31.91
C ASP A 89 26.83 3.82 32.67
N PRO A 90 27.61 2.84 32.16
CA PRO A 90 27.19 1.44 32.01
C PRO A 90 28.00 0.43 32.85
N ALA A 91 27.61 -0.85 32.72
CA ALA A 91 28.31 -2.09 33.12
C ALA A 91 28.05 -2.64 34.54
N ALA A 92 27.31 -3.75 34.61
CA ALA A 92 27.63 -4.93 35.43
C ALA A 92 26.60 -6.07 35.21
N LYS A 93 27.09 -7.32 35.28
CA LYS A 93 26.36 -8.59 35.11
C LYS A 93 25.34 -8.86 36.24
N PRO A 94 24.35 -9.76 36.04
CA PRO A 94 23.31 -10.04 37.03
C PRO A 94 23.78 -11.05 38.09
N GLN A 95 23.60 -10.72 39.37
CA GLN A 95 23.57 -11.68 40.48
C GLN A 95 22.33 -11.44 41.36
N SER A 96 21.81 -12.57 41.82
CA SER A 96 20.53 -12.88 42.47
C SER A 96 20.31 -12.30 43.87
N GLU A 97 19.04 -11.88 44.14
CA GLU A 97 18.17 -11.98 45.34
C GLU A 97 18.74 -11.81 46.78
N PRO A 98 17.94 -11.48 47.85
CA PRO A 98 16.47 -11.44 47.95
C PRO A 98 15.90 -10.18 48.67
N VAL A 99 14.58 -9.96 48.61
CA VAL A 99 13.85 -8.99 49.46
C VAL A 99 12.81 -9.73 50.32
N PRO A 100 12.76 -9.51 51.66
CA PRO A 100 11.69 -9.97 52.55
C PRO A 100 10.54 -8.93 52.68
N PRO A 101 9.38 -9.31 53.26
CA PRO A 101 8.06 -8.97 52.72
C PRO A 101 7.24 -8.03 53.65
N PRO A 102 5.89 -7.99 53.60
CA PRO A 102 5.14 -6.85 53.04
C PRO A 102 4.14 -6.23 54.05
N ASN A 103 3.41 -5.19 53.62
CA ASN A 103 2.07 -4.79 54.09
C ASN A 103 1.58 -3.70 53.12
N GLY A 104 0.38 -3.69 52.54
CA GLY A 104 -0.84 -4.49 52.62
C GLY A 104 -1.91 -3.76 51.79
N HIS A 105 -2.96 -4.50 51.40
CA HIS A 105 -4.17 -4.09 50.64
C HIS A 105 -4.00 -4.07 49.10
N SER A 106 -4.19 -5.21 48.43
CA SER A 106 -5.46 -5.86 48.02
C SER A 106 -6.13 -5.14 46.85
N ASP A 107 -5.75 -5.52 45.63
CA ASP A 107 -6.63 -5.68 44.48
C ASP A 107 -6.01 -6.77 43.57
N GLU A 108 -6.88 -7.64 43.04
CA GLU A 108 -6.54 -8.91 42.41
C GLU A 108 -5.62 -8.75 41.18
N VAL A 109 -4.43 -9.37 41.26
CA VAL A 109 -3.48 -9.47 40.14
C VAL A 109 -3.83 -10.68 39.29
N VAL A 110 -4.35 -10.45 38.09
CA VAL A 110 -4.38 -11.45 37.02
C VAL A 110 -2.94 -11.66 36.54
N GLN A 111 -2.41 -12.86 36.78
CA GLN A 111 -1.07 -13.27 36.35
C GLN A 111 -1.02 -13.34 34.81
N THR A 112 -0.18 -12.54 34.18
CA THR A 112 0.13 -12.70 32.75
C THR A 112 1.19 -13.79 32.59
N GLU A 113 0.78 -14.97 32.12
CA GLU A 113 1.68 -16.05 31.73
C GLU A 113 2.49 -15.68 30.46
N HIS A 114 3.71 -16.21 30.35
CA HIS A 114 4.56 -16.08 29.16
C HIS A 114 3.96 -16.85 27.96
N HIS A 115 3.46 -16.13 26.96
CA HIS A 115 2.94 -16.69 25.71
C HIS A 115 4.06 -17.33 24.84
N ASN A 116 3.80 -18.53 24.29
CA ASN A 116 4.66 -19.23 23.31
C ASN A 116 3.82 -19.93 22.22
N GLU A 117 4.45 -20.55 21.22
CA GLU A 117 3.75 -21.19 20.09
C GLU A 117 2.81 -22.34 20.46
N ARG A 118 3.04 -22.99 21.61
CA ARG A 118 2.19 -24.07 22.15
C ARG A 118 1.18 -23.55 23.18
N CYS A 119 0.92 -22.24 23.18
CA CYS A 119 -0.06 -21.63 24.06
C CYS A 119 -1.44 -22.29 23.83
N PRO A 120 -2.00 -23.00 24.83
CA PRO A 120 -3.29 -23.66 24.69
C PRO A 120 -4.41 -22.63 24.46
N ASP A 121 -4.28 -21.44 25.05
CA ASP A 121 -5.25 -20.35 24.92
C ASP A 121 -5.37 -19.85 23.48
N CYS A 122 -4.32 -19.92 22.66
CA CYS A 122 -4.42 -19.55 21.25
C CYS A 122 -5.35 -20.49 20.49
N LYS A 123 -5.20 -21.80 20.68
CA LYS A 123 -6.07 -22.80 20.06
C LYS A 123 -7.50 -22.67 20.59
N ASP A 124 -7.67 -22.50 21.89
CA ASP A 124 -9.00 -22.27 22.49
C ASP A 124 -9.67 -21.01 21.94
N THR A 125 -8.92 -19.90 21.83
CA THR A 125 -9.45 -18.64 21.29
C THR A 125 -9.86 -18.79 19.83
N VAL A 126 -9.04 -19.44 19.00
CA VAL A 126 -9.38 -19.75 17.60
C VAL A 126 -10.67 -20.58 17.52
N LYS A 127 -10.81 -21.62 18.36
CA LYS A 127 -12.02 -22.44 18.42
C LYS A 127 -13.25 -21.59 18.76
N ARG A 128 -13.18 -20.80 19.84
CA ARG A 128 -14.27 -19.94 20.28
C ARG A 128 -14.66 -18.89 19.25
N MET A 129 -13.67 -18.32 18.54
CA MET A 129 -13.92 -17.39 17.44
C MET A 129 -14.64 -18.07 16.27
N LEU A 130 -14.19 -19.26 15.86
CA LEU A 130 -14.88 -20.04 14.81
C LEU A 130 -16.32 -20.39 15.24
N GLU A 131 -16.54 -20.76 16.50
CA GLU A 131 -17.88 -21.07 17.04
C GLU A 131 -18.79 -19.83 17.02
N LYS A 132 -18.27 -18.65 17.36
CA LYS A 132 -19.02 -17.39 17.28
C LYS A 132 -19.44 -17.02 15.86
N ILE A 133 -18.63 -17.36 14.86
CA ILE A 133 -18.87 -16.96 13.46
C ILE A 133 -19.73 -17.98 12.71
N TYR A 134 -19.45 -19.28 12.89
CA TYR A 134 -20.02 -20.36 12.08
C TYR A 134 -20.91 -21.33 12.85
N GLY A 135 -21.00 -21.19 14.18
CA GLY A 135 -21.77 -22.09 15.03
C GLY A 135 -21.00 -23.37 15.37
N ASP A 136 -21.33 -24.48 14.72
CA ASP A 136 -20.72 -25.79 15.05
C ASP A 136 -19.25 -25.86 14.57
N VAL A 137 -18.36 -26.29 15.46
CA VAL A 137 -16.93 -26.49 15.18
C VAL A 137 -16.46 -27.77 15.85
N LYS A 138 -15.86 -28.67 15.07
CA LYS A 138 -15.38 -29.97 15.53
C LYS A 138 -13.86 -29.95 15.66
N PRO A 139 -13.29 -29.85 16.88
CA PRO A 139 -11.85 -29.91 17.07
C PRO A 139 -11.32 -31.34 16.89
N ASN A 140 -10.05 -31.48 16.49
CA ASN A 140 -9.38 -32.77 16.28
C ASN A 140 -10.20 -33.72 15.40
N TYR A 141 -10.77 -33.22 14.30
CA TYR A 141 -11.74 -33.95 13.49
C TYR A 141 -11.05 -34.97 12.57
N LYS A 142 -11.58 -36.20 12.53
CA LYS A 142 -11.04 -37.28 11.71
C LYS A 142 -11.50 -37.15 10.26
N LEU A 143 -10.54 -37.09 9.34
CA LEU A 143 -10.77 -37.07 7.90
C LEU A 143 -10.76 -38.50 7.35
N ASN A 144 -11.78 -38.87 6.59
CA ASN A 144 -11.87 -40.18 5.92
C ASN A 144 -11.17 -40.15 4.55
N THR A 145 -9.95 -39.62 4.50
CA THR A 145 -9.15 -39.49 3.28
C THR A 145 -7.98 -40.46 3.33
N GLY A 146 -7.73 -41.18 2.24
CA GLY A 146 -6.56 -42.06 2.10
C GLY A 146 -5.25 -41.26 2.14
N THR A 147 -4.13 -41.94 2.38
CA THR A 147 -2.81 -41.30 2.46
C THR A 147 -1.84 -41.78 1.38
N ASN A 148 -2.16 -42.86 0.69
CA ASN A 148 -1.31 -43.40 -0.35
C ASN A 148 -1.60 -42.65 -1.67
N PRO A 149 -0.58 -42.20 -2.44
CA PRO A 149 -0.80 -41.58 -3.74
C PRO A 149 -1.75 -42.38 -4.66
N GLU A 150 -1.71 -43.71 -4.58
CA GLU A 150 -2.55 -44.59 -5.39
C GLU A 150 -4.05 -44.51 -5.01
N ASN A 151 -4.40 -43.95 -3.85
CA ASN A 151 -5.79 -43.68 -3.47
C ASN A 151 -6.42 -42.56 -4.32
N PHE A 152 -5.62 -41.81 -5.08
CA PHE A 152 -6.06 -40.62 -5.81
C PHE A 152 -6.02 -40.80 -7.32
N ARG A 153 -5.84 -42.02 -7.84
CA ARG A 153 -5.72 -42.31 -9.29
C ARG A 153 -6.84 -41.70 -10.15
N ASP A 154 -8.05 -41.67 -9.62
CA ASP A 154 -9.24 -41.21 -10.33
C ASP A 154 -9.53 -39.71 -10.08
N THR A 155 -8.61 -38.99 -9.42
CA THR A 155 -8.75 -37.55 -9.15
C THR A 155 -7.96 -36.71 -10.15
N PRO A 156 -8.39 -35.48 -10.46
CA PRO A 156 -7.69 -34.59 -11.39
C PRO A 156 -6.23 -34.29 -11.00
N HIS A 157 -5.89 -34.40 -9.72
CA HIS A 157 -4.57 -34.07 -9.17
C HIS A 157 -3.68 -35.28 -8.90
N TYR A 158 -4.00 -36.46 -9.43
CA TYR A 158 -3.19 -37.66 -9.23
C TYR A 158 -1.72 -37.44 -9.60
N GLU A 159 -1.46 -36.89 -10.80
CA GLU A 159 -0.09 -36.67 -11.29
C GLU A 159 0.65 -35.57 -10.49
N ASP A 160 -0.07 -34.56 -9.99
CA ASP A 160 0.50 -33.53 -9.12
C ASP A 160 0.91 -34.13 -7.76
N LEU A 161 0.01 -34.88 -7.14
CA LEU A 161 0.25 -35.55 -5.86
C LEU A 161 1.39 -36.57 -5.97
N LYS A 162 1.43 -37.34 -7.06
CA LYS A 162 2.51 -38.29 -7.33
C LYS A 162 3.87 -37.62 -7.53
N ARG A 163 3.89 -36.47 -8.23
CA ARG A 163 5.09 -35.64 -8.39
C ARG A 163 5.58 -35.10 -7.04
N ILE A 164 4.68 -34.52 -6.24
CA ILE A 164 4.98 -34.02 -4.88
C ILE A 164 5.56 -35.15 -4.02
N PHE A 165 4.89 -36.31 -3.99
CA PHE A 165 5.33 -37.48 -3.22
C PHE A 165 6.73 -37.93 -3.63
N THR A 166 7.00 -38.00 -4.93
CA THR A 166 8.32 -38.38 -5.49
C THR A 166 9.40 -37.37 -5.10
N ASN A 167 9.09 -36.07 -5.13
CA ASN A 167 10.03 -35.02 -4.73
C ASN A 167 10.38 -35.13 -3.23
N LEU A 168 9.41 -35.44 -2.38
CA LEU A 168 9.65 -35.71 -0.95
C LEU A 168 10.53 -36.94 -0.74
N GLN A 169 10.28 -38.04 -1.47
CA GLN A 169 11.12 -39.24 -1.40
C GLN A 169 12.58 -38.98 -1.80
N ASN A 170 12.79 -38.13 -2.81
CA ASN A 170 14.11 -37.86 -3.35
C ASN A 170 14.94 -36.89 -2.50
N TYR A 171 14.30 -36.04 -1.68
CA TYR A 171 14.99 -35.03 -0.89
C TYR A 171 16.10 -35.61 0.01
N ARG A 172 15.77 -36.67 0.76
CA ARG A 172 16.71 -37.38 1.65
C ARG A 172 16.91 -38.85 1.28
N GLY A 173 16.41 -39.25 0.12
CA GLY A 173 16.47 -40.64 -0.38
C GLY A 173 15.57 -41.63 0.36
N ASN A 174 14.68 -41.16 1.25
CA ASN A 174 13.79 -42.03 1.98
C ASN A 174 12.54 -42.38 1.16
N LYS A 175 12.36 -43.66 0.84
CA LYS A 175 11.21 -44.12 0.05
C LYS A 175 9.92 -44.32 0.87
N ASN A 176 10.02 -44.46 2.20
CA ASN A 176 8.88 -44.79 3.06
C ASN A 176 8.70 -43.73 4.17
N PHE A 177 7.63 -42.95 4.10
CA PHE A 177 7.25 -41.97 5.13
C PHE A 177 5.75 -41.92 5.41
N VAL A 178 4.96 -42.83 4.83
CA VAL A 178 3.52 -42.98 5.07
C VAL A 178 3.27 -44.30 5.80
N TYR A 179 2.69 -44.22 6.99
CA TYR A 179 2.50 -45.38 7.88
C TYR A 179 1.07 -45.53 8.42
N THR A 180 0.14 -44.69 7.96
CA THR A 180 -1.27 -44.74 8.33
C THR A 180 -2.13 -44.80 7.08
N ASP A 181 -3.19 -45.60 7.06
CA ASP A 181 -4.07 -45.72 5.88
C ASP A 181 -4.99 -44.50 5.69
N THR A 182 -5.24 -43.78 6.79
CA THR A 182 -6.12 -42.60 6.82
C THR A 182 -5.35 -41.38 7.30
N LEU A 183 -5.72 -40.23 6.73
CA LEU A 183 -5.11 -38.94 7.02
C LEU A 183 -5.32 -38.60 8.50
N PRO A 184 -4.27 -38.16 9.23
CA PRO A 184 -4.44 -37.75 10.61
C PRO A 184 -5.42 -36.59 10.76
N ASN A 185 -6.00 -36.46 11.95
CA ASN A 185 -7.02 -35.46 12.24
C ASN A 185 -6.56 -34.04 11.87
N CYS A 186 -7.51 -33.19 11.48
CA CYS A 186 -7.29 -31.75 11.37
C CYS A 186 -7.54 -31.05 12.70
N ASP A 187 -6.99 -29.84 12.88
CA ASP A 187 -7.18 -29.07 14.12
C ASP A 187 -8.66 -28.72 14.32
N TYR A 188 -9.32 -28.17 13.28
CA TYR A 188 -10.75 -27.86 13.31
C TYR A 188 -11.45 -28.21 11.99
N PHE A 189 -12.68 -28.69 12.11
CA PHE A 189 -13.61 -28.81 10.99
C PHE A 189 -14.87 -28.00 11.27
N VAL A 190 -15.24 -27.13 10.32
CA VAL A 190 -16.43 -26.28 10.38
C VAL A 190 -17.46 -26.85 9.40
N PRO A 191 -18.52 -27.54 9.86
CA PRO A 191 -19.42 -28.28 8.98
C PRO A 191 -20.27 -27.41 8.05
N ASN A 192 -20.57 -26.17 8.46
CA ASN A 192 -21.28 -25.19 7.65
C ASN A 192 -20.47 -23.89 7.66
N PRO A 193 -19.88 -23.46 6.53
CA PRO A 193 -20.09 -23.92 5.14
C PRO A 193 -19.29 -25.13 4.66
N GLY A 194 -18.55 -25.83 5.53
CA GLY A 194 -17.81 -27.06 5.17
C GLY A 194 -16.36 -26.80 4.78
N PHE A 195 -15.50 -26.56 5.77
CA PHE A 195 -14.06 -26.36 5.55
C PHE A 195 -13.21 -26.82 6.73
N VAL A 196 -11.91 -26.98 6.48
CA VAL A 196 -10.91 -27.35 7.47
C VAL A 196 -10.07 -26.12 7.83
N VAL A 197 -9.73 -26.00 9.12
CA VAL A 197 -8.74 -25.03 9.62
C VAL A 197 -7.58 -25.79 10.25
N GLU A 198 -6.36 -25.52 9.79
CA GLU A 198 -5.11 -26.01 10.38
C GLU A 198 -4.41 -24.87 11.13
N PHE A 199 -3.91 -25.15 12.33
CA PHE A 199 -3.15 -24.21 13.15
C PHE A 199 -1.67 -24.61 13.16
N ASP A 200 -0.89 -23.98 12.29
CA ASP A 200 0.49 -24.33 12.02
C ASP A 200 1.46 -23.78 13.08
N GLU A 201 2.12 -24.69 13.79
CA GLU A 201 3.28 -24.40 14.65
C GLU A 201 4.58 -24.40 13.81
N SER A 202 5.68 -23.82 14.33
CA SER A 202 6.97 -23.74 13.60
C SER A 202 7.46 -25.08 13.05
N GLN A 203 7.11 -26.20 13.70
CA GLN A 203 7.47 -27.56 13.29
C GLN A 203 6.90 -27.99 11.92
N HIS A 204 5.89 -27.29 11.39
CA HIS A 204 5.35 -27.54 10.05
C HIS A 204 6.19 -26.86 8.95
N PHE A 205 7.02 -25.89 9.30
CA PHE A 205 7.77 -25.05 8.35
C PHE A 205 9.17 -25.62 8.05
N THR A 206 9.19 -26.79 7.42
CA THR A 206 10.40 -27.58 7.12
C THR A 206 10.81 -27.48 5.63
N ILE A 207 12.03 -27.89 5.28
CA ILE A 207 12.45 -27.95 3.87
C ILE A 207 11.59 -28.93 3.04
N PRO A 208 11.22 -30.13 3.52
CA PRO A 208 10.24 -30.98 2.84
C PRO A 208 8.92 -30.27 2.57
N ARG A 209 8.40 -29.48 3.52
CA ARG A 209 7.17 -28.70 3.30
C ARG A 209 7.33 -27.67 2.18
N LYS A 210 8.47 -26.96 2.12
CA LYS A 210 8.80 -26.06 0.99
C LYS A 210 8.82 -26.80 -0.35
N ILE A 211 9.44 -27.99 -0.41
CA ILE A 211 9.51 -28.81 -1.63
C ILE A 211 8.10 -29.18 -2.11
N ALA A 212 7.22 -29.56 -1.19
CA ALA A 212 5.84 -29.86 -1.51
C ALA A 212 5.12 -28.63 -2.07
N LEU A 213 5.12 -27.51 -1.33
CA LEU A 213 4.43 -26.27 -1.72
C LEU A 213 4.87 -25.74 -3.09
N LEU A 214 6.17 -25.77 -3.39
CA LEU A 214 6.70 -25.34 -4.69
C LEU A 214 6.37 -26.29 -5.85
N SER A 215 5.85 -27.47 -5.55
CA SER A 215 5.45 -28.48 -6.53
C SER A 215 3.94 -28.46 -6.81
N TYR A 216 3.17 -27.59 -6.15
CA TYR A 216 1.72 -27.47 -6.34
C TYR A 216 1.43 -26.94 -7.75
N PRO A 217 0.30 -27.34 -8.36
CA PRO A 217 -0.09 -26.82 -9.66
C PRO A 217 -0.42 -25.32 -9.55
N TYR A 218 -0.13 -24.56 -10.61
CA TYR A 218 -0.36 -23.12 -10.70
C TYR A 218 -1.82 -22.68 -10.42
N LYS A 219 -2.78 -23.61 -10.51
CA LYS A 219 -4.22 -23.38 -10.28
C LYS A 219 -4.78 -24.01 -9.00
N SER A 220 -3.95 -24.39 -8.03
CA SER A 220 -4.45 -25.05 -6.82
C SER A 220 -5.32 -24.10 -5.98
N LYS A 221 -6.52 -24.55 -5.58
CA LYS A 221 -7.44 -23.79 -4.71
C LYS A 221 -7.02 -23.80 -3.24
N SER A 222 -5.84 -23.26 -2.94
CA SER A 222 -5.33 -23.19 -1.57
C SER A 222 -5.91 -22.01 -0.81
N GLY A 223 -6.46 -22.23 0.38
CA GLY A 223 -6.97 -21.16 1.25
C GLY A 223 -5.89 -20.38 2.02
N PHE A 224 -4.68 -20.30 1.45
CA PHE A 224 -3.53 -19.63 2.03
C PHE A 224 -2.46 -19.38 0.95
N SER A 225 -1.58 -18.41 1.17
CA SER A 225 -0.51 -18.09 0.22
C SER A 225 0.58 -19.17 0.23
N LEU A 226 0.66 -19.97 -0.84
CA LEU A 226 1.73 -20.95 -1.04
C LEU A 226 3.11 -20.32 -0.95
N GLY A 227 3.29 -19.13 -1.54
CA GLY A 227 4.54 -18.37 -1.51
C GLY A 227 4.93 -17.94 -0.08
N ARG A 228 3.97 -17.44 0.72
CA ARG A 228 4.22 -17.07 2.12
C ARG A 228 4.60 -18.28 2.97
N TRP A 229 3.91 -19.41 2.80
CA TRP A 229 4.22 -20.64 3.55
C TRP A 229 5.58 -21.23 3.13
N ALA A 230 5.90 -21.25 1.83
CA ALA A 230 7.19 -21.69 1.34
C ALA A 230 8.35 -20.79 1.81
N PHE A 231 8.13 -19.47 1.83
CA PHE A 231 9.09 -18.52 2.40
C PHE A 231 9.27 -18.74 3.91
N THR A 232 8.19 -18.99 4.64
CA THR A 232 8.24 -19.27 6.08
C THR A 232 9.02 -20.55 6.36
N CYS A 233 8.88 -21.59 5.53
CA CYS A 233 9.73 -22.78 5.58
C CYS A 233 11.22 -22.45 5.38
N ASP A 234 11.54 -21.53 4.46
CA ASP A 234 12.93 -21.12 4.20
C ASP A 234 13.54 -20.27 5.33
N LYS A 235 12.71 -19.47 6.01
CA LYS A 235 13.08 -18.63 7.16
C LYS A 235 13.23 -19.47 8.44
N THR A 236 12.25 -20.29 8.75
CA THR A 236 12.20 -21.07 9.99
C THR A 236 13.15 -22.25 9.94
N ARG A 237 13.25 -22.92 8.78
CA ARG A 237 14.05 -24.15 8.57
C ARG A 237 13.90 -25.14 9.72
N ALA A 238 12.66 -25.33 10.17
CA ALA A 238 12.38 -26.29 11.22
C ALA A 238 12.83 -27.68 10.76
N LYS A 239 13.24 -28.48 11.73
CA LYS A 239 13.78 -29.81 11.50
C LYS A 239 13.38 -30.71 12.64
N ASP A 240 12.60 -31.73 12.34
CA ASP A 240 12.20 -32.77 13.27
C ASP A 240 12.40 -34.12 12.60
N ASN A 241 13.63 -34.61 12.69
CA ASN A 241 14.10 -35.81 12.01
C ASN A 241 14.05 -37.05 12.90
N ASP A 242 13.25 -37.05 13.96
CA ASP A 242 13.09 -38.23 14.82
C ASP A 242 11.62 -38.64 14.91
N PRO A 243 11.18 -39.71 14.22
CA PRO A 243 11.98 -40.60 13.38
C PRO A 243 12.41 -39.92 12.07
N TYR A 244 13.42 -40.49 11.40
CA TYR A 244 14.09 -39.90 10.23
C TYR A 244 13.15 -39.30 9.18
N TYR A 245 11.99 -39.93 8.97
CA TYR A 245 10.99 -39.61 7.96
C TYR A 245 9.96 -38.53 8.33
N ARG A 246 9.99 -38.02 9.57
CA ARG A 246 8.89 -37.25 10.14
C ARG A 246 8.62 -35.94 9.38
N ASP A 247 9.65 -35.23 8.92
CA ASP A 247 9.45 -34.00 8.14
C ASP A 247 8.82 -34.26 6.76
N GLU A 248 9.20 -35.33 6.03
CA GLU A 248 8.52 -35.72 4.79
C GLU A 248 7.07 -36.15 5.04
N GLN A 249 6.85 -36.89 6.13
CA GLN A 249 5.52 -37.33 6.52
C GLN A 249 4.59 -36.13 6.80
N ARG A 250 5.05 -35.17 7.60
CA ARG A 250 4.27 -33.95 7.88
C ARG A 250 3.99 -33.17 6.60
N ALA A 251 5.02 -32.95 5.77
CA ALA A 251 4.86 -32.25 4.50
C ALA A 251 3.84 -32.91 3.58
N TRP A 252 3.83 -34.25 3.54
CA TRP A 252 2.87 -35.02 2.77
C TRP A 252 1.45 -34.93 3.32
N TYR A 253 1.26 -35.12 4.62
CA TYR A 253 -0.08 -35.03 5.23
C TYR A 253 -0.65 -33.62 5.14
N ASP A 254 0.19 -32.59 5.33
CA ASP A 254 -0.23 -31.22 5.12
C ASP A 254 -0.63 -30.98 3.65
N THR A 255 0.07 -31.59 2.69
CA THR A 255 -0.33 -31.53 1.28
C THR A 255 -1.69 -32.15 1.04
N LEU A 256 -1.95 -33.33 1.60
CA LEU A 256 -3.26 -33.96 1.43
C LEU A 256 -4.38 -33.11 2.06
N ARG A 257 -4.12 -32.42 3.18
CA ARG A 257 -5.09 -31.48 3.78
C ARG A 257 -5.36 -30.26 2.90
N ASP A 258 -4.35 -29.75 2.22
CA ASP A 258 -4.49 -28.60 1.32
C ASP A 258 -5.32 -28.95 0.08
N PHE A 259 -5.19 -30.19 -0.41
CA PHE A 259 -5.91 -30.71 -1.56
C PHE A 259 -7.30 -31.27 -1.21
N LEU A 260 -7.72 -31.32 0.06
CA LEU A 260 -9.07 -31.81 0.44
C LEU A 260 -10.22 -31.20 -0.36
N PRO A 261 -10.26 -29.89 -0.66
CA PRO A 261 -11.30 -29.29 -1.49
C PRO A 261 -11.39 -29.96 -2.86
N GLU A 262 -10.25 -30.16 -3.51
CA GLU A 262 -10.14 -30.70 -4.87
C GLU A 262 -10.28 -32.23 -4.91
N LEU A 263 -9.93 -32.92 -3.82
CA LEU A 263 -10.04 -34.38 -3.71
C LEU A 263 -11.44 -34.85 -3.33
N THR A 264 -12.16 -34.06 -2.54
CA THR A 264 -13.50 -34.44 -2.05
C THR A 264 -14.64 -33.76 -2.79
N GLY A 265 -14.38 -32.62 -3.45
CA GLY A 265 -15.39 -31.81 -4.16
C GLY A 265 -16.43 -31.13 -3.27
N ASN A 266 -16.45 -31.43 -1.97
CA ASN A 266 -17.50 -31.02 -1.03
C ASN A 266 -17.01 -30.05 0.05
N LEU A 267 -15.74 -29.65 0.00
CA LEU A 267 -15.12 -28.77 0.98
C LEU A 267 -14.68 -27.48 0.31
N LYS A 268 -14.86 -26.35 1.02
CA LYS A 268 -14.25 -25.07 0.68
C LYS A 268 -12.73 -25.11 0.99
N PRO A 269 -11.93 -24.17 0.42
CA PRO A 269 -10.49 -24.13 0.62
C PRO A 269 -10.05 -24.30 2.08
N THR A 270 -9.04 -25.15 2.31
CA THR A 270 -8.45 -25.34 3.63
C THR A 270 -7.76 -24.07 4.08
N VAL A 271 -8.13 -23.58 5.27
CA VAL A 271 -7.54 -22.38 5.87
C VAL A 271 -6.38 -22.79 6.76
N ARG A 272 -5.22 -22.17 6.57
CA ARG A 272 -4.07 -22.34 7.49
C ARG A 272 -3.84 -21.08 8.29
N LEU A 273 -3.71 -21.20 9.60
CA LEU A 273 -3.35 -20.13 10.54
C LEU A 273 -1.95 -20.36 11.08
N TYR A 274 -1.05 -19.38 10.98
CA TYR A 274 0.29 -19.53 11.53
C TYR A 274 0.33 -19.06 12.99
N SER A 275 0.78 -19.92 13.90
CA SER A 275 0.88 -19.62 15.34
C SER A 275 1.59 -18.31 15.68
N LYS A 276 2.60 -17.90 14.91
CA LYS A 276 3.35 -16.64 15.11
C LYS A 276 2.86 -15.46 14.28
N GLU A 277 1.81 -15.60 13.47
CA GLU A 277 1.31 -14.45 12.70
C GLU A 277 0.59 -13.42 13.56
N MET A 278 0.10 -13.82 14.72
CA MET A 278 -0.35 -12.94 15.80
C MET A 278 -0.46 -13.71 17.11
N GLN A 279 -0.53 -13.00 18.23
CA GLN A 279 -0.91 -13.61 19.51
C GLN A 279 -2.42 -13.87 19.50
N TRP A 280 -2.85 -15.04 19.02
CA TRP A 280 -4.27 -15.37 18.84
C TRP A 280 -5.10 -15.25 20.13
N CYS A 281 -4.53 -15.58 21.28
CA CYS A 281 -5.17 -15.42 22.59
C CYS A 281 -5.36 -13.96 23.04
N SER A 282 -4.86 -12.98 22.27
CA SER A 282 -5.17 -11.56 22.52
C SER A 282 -6.55 -11.15 22.00
N LEU A 283 -7.17 -11.97 21.14
CA LEU A 283 -8.51 -11.70 20.62
C LEU A 283 -9.58 -12.08 21.64
N ASN A 284 -10.61 -11.25 21.80
CA ASN A 284 -11.73 -11.50 22.70
C ASN A 284 -12.99 -11.97 21.94
N PRO A 285 -13.45 -13.23 22.12
CA PRO A 285 -14.67 -13.74 21.46
C PRO A 285 -15.98 -13.03 21.83
N ASP A 286 -15.97 -12.21 22.87
CA ASP A 286 -17.11 -11.39 23.29
C ASP A 286 -17.00 -9.92 22.81
N ASN A 287 -15.90 -9.56 22.15
CA ASN A 287 -15.73 -8.28 21.46
C ASN A 287 -16.11 -8.42 19.97
N SER A 288 -17.10 -7.64 19.52
CA SER A 288 -17.58 -7.66 18.13
C SER A 288 -16.49 -7.30 17.11
N ASP A 289 -15.56 -6.41 17.47
CA ASP A 289 -14.50 -5.96 16.55
C ASP A 289 -13.44 -7.04 16.36
N ASP A 290 -13.10 -7.77 17.42
CA ASP A 290 -12.18 -8.91 17.34
C ASP A 290 -12.79 -10.07 16.57
N VAL A 291 -14.10 -10.32 16.76
CA VAL A 291 -14.84 -11.32 15.97
C VAL A 291 -14.87 -10.94 14.50
N ALA A 292 -15.15 -9.67 14.18
CA ALA A 292 -15.14 -9.17 12.80
C ALA A 292 -13.73 -9.28 12.18
N LYS A 293 -12.69 -8.87 12.90
CA LYS A 293 -11.29 -9.01 12.48
C LYS A 293 -10.91 -10.45 12.19
N PHE A 294 -11.26 -11.38 13.09
CA PHE A 294 -10.98 -12.80 12.89
C PHE A 294 -11.79 -13.37 11.71
N LYS A 295 -13.07 -13.01 11.58
CA LYS A 295 -13.91 -13.39 10.44
C LYS A 295 -13.27 -12.97 9.12
N ASN A 296 -12.78 -11.74 9.02
CA ASN A 296 -12.13 -11.23 7.82
C ASN A 296 -10.86 -12.03 7.48
N ILE A 297 -10.06 -12.42 8.48
CA ILE A 297 -8.91 -13.32 8.27
C ILE A 297 -9.33 -14.67 7.69
N ILE A 298 -10.43 -15.26 8.17
CA ILE A 298 -10.89 -16.58 7.69
C ILE A 298 -11.55 -16.49 6.31
N GLU A 299 -12.42 -15.50 6.09
CA GLU A 299 -13.16 -15.36 4.83
C GLU A 299 -12.25 -14.91 3.69
N SER A 300 -11.30 -13.98 3.92
CA SER A 300 -10.30 -13.62 2.90
C SER A 300 -9.46 -14.83 2.45
N ARG A 301 -9.22 -15.79 3.34
CA ARG A 301 -8.51 -17.04 3.06
C ARG A 301 -9.37 -18.08 2.33
N ARG A 302 -10.68 -17.86 2.18
CA ARG A 302 -11.63 -18.81 1.58
C ARG A 302 -12.34 -18.28 0.34
N LYS A 303 -12.18 -16.99 0.05
CA LYS A 303 -12.87 -16.33 -1.06
C LYS A 303 -12.22 -16.76 -2.37
N ASP A 304 -12.99 -17.45 -3.21
CA ASP A 304 -12.66 -17.57 -4.63
C ASP A 304 -12.86 -16.15 -5.21
N LEU A 305 -11.78 -15.41 -5.40
CA LEU A 305 -11.86 -14.14 -6.11
C LEU A 305 -12.15 -14.45 -7.58
N ASN A 306 -13.27 -13.96 -8.11
CA ASN A 306 -13.70 -14.25 -9.47
C ASN A 306 -13.52 -13.01 -10.35
N GLY A 307 -13.21 -13.24 -11.63
CA GLY A 307 -12.97 -12.19 -12.62
C GLY A 307 -11.50 -11.81 -12.73
N TRP A 308 -11.23 -10.75 -13.48
CA TRP A 308 -9.87 -10.31 -13.78
C TRP A 308 -9.69 -8.82 -13.52
N VAL A 309 -8.44 -8.40 -13.30
CA VAL A 309 -8.03 -6.99 -13.26
C VAL A 309 -7.01 -6.74 -14.36
N ALA A 310 -7.30 -5.81 -15.26
CA ALA A 310 -6.35 -5.31 -16.25
C ALA A 310 -5.75 -3.99 -15.77
N THR A 311 -4.42 -3.87 -15.77
CA THR A 311 -3.72 -2.63 -15.39
C THR A 311 -3.11 -1.96 -16.62
N VAL A 312 -3.31 -0.66 -16.76
CA VAL A 312 -2.77 0.14 -17.86
C VAL A 312 -1.57 0.95 -17.38
N VAL A 313 -0.44 0.82 -18.08
CA VAL A 313 0.72 1.70 -17.93
C VAL A 313 0.93 2.42 -19.24
N LEU A 314 0.84 3.76 -19.23
CA LEU A 314 1.06 4.55 -20.44
C LEU A 314 2.46 5.15 -20.42
N GLN A 315 3.20 4.99 -21.50
CA GLN A 315 4.33 5.86 -21.83
C GLN A 315 3.81 7.04 -22.63
N SER A 316 4.13 8.25 -22.17
CA SER A 316 3.82 9.48 -22.90
C SER A 316 5.08 10.30 -23.12
N ASP A 317 5.35 10.64 -24.38
CA ASP A 317 6.50 11.47 -24.74
C ASP A 317 6.24 12.97 -24.48
N ILE A 318 4.99 13.36 -24.18
CA ILE A 318 4.57 14.74 -23.92
C ILE A 318 4.09 14.92 -22.47
N ASP A 319 4.54 15.99 -21.80
CA ASP A 319 4.17 16.24 -20.40
C ASP A 319 2.87 17.05 -20.33
N LYS A 320 1.75 16.35 -20.12
CA LYS A 320 0.43 16.95 -19.85
C LYS A 320 -0.11 17.92 -20.91
N ASP A 321 0.39 17.84 -22.15
CA ASP A 321 -0.08 18.61 -23.31
C ASP A 321 -1.00 17.76 -24.23
N TYR A 322 -1.87 16.95 -23.60
CA TYR A 322 -2.82 16.08 -24.29
C TYR A 322 -4.25 16.63 -24.15
N SER A 323 -5.11 16.30 -25.12
CA SER A 323 -6.54 16.63 -25.03
C SER A 323 -7.34 15.49 -24.39
N ASN A 324 -8.43 15.82 -23.71
CA ASN A 324 -9.34 14.80 -23.15
C ASN A 324 -9.97 13.93 -24.25
N ASP A 325 -10.17 14.47 -25.46
CA ASP A 325 -10.69 13.71 -26.60
C ASP A 325 -9.67 12.67 -27.09
N ASP A 326 -8.38 13.03 -27.13
CA ASP A 326 -7.32 12.08 -27.47
C ASP A 326 -7.24 10.95 -26.45
N ARG A 327 -7.22 11.30 -25.15
CA ARG A 327 -7.25 10.34 -24.03
C ARG A 327 -8.48 9.44 -24.04
N MET A 328 -9.62 9.95 -24.48
CA MET A 328 -10.85 9.16 -24.64
C MET A 328 -10.71 8.16 -25.81
N GLY A 329 -10.10 8.59 -26.91
CA GLY A 329 -9.78 7.71 -28.04
C GLY A 329 -8.82 6.59 -27.65
N GLU A 330 -7.77 6.89 -26.90
CA GLU A 330 -6.82 5.90 -26.39
C GLU A 330 -7.49 4.92 -25.43
N LEU A 331 -8.31 5.43 -24.51
CA LEU A 331 -9.10 4.61 -23.59
C LEU A 331 -9.99 3.63 -24.35
N ARG A 332 -10.74 4.09 -25.36
CA ARG A 332 -11.57 3.24 -26.22
C ARG A 332 -10.74 2.12 -26.86
N THR A 333 -9.61 2.46 -27.47
CA THR A 333 -8.72 1.47 -28.12
C THR A 333 -8.24 0.39 -27.15
N ILE A 334 -7.89 0.79 -25.92
CA ILE A 334 -7.41 -0.12 -24.87
C ILE A 334 -8.55 -1.02 -24.37
N VAL A 335 -9.72 -0.45 -24.08
CA VAL A 335 -10.89 -1.21 -23.63
C VAL A 335 -11.34 -2.21 -24.69
N ASP A 336 -11.39 -1.80 -25.97
CA ASP A 336 -11.75 -2.68 -27.09
C ASP A 336 -10.78 -3.85 -27.25
N HIS A 337 -9.47 -3.63 -27.04
CA HIS A 337 -8.48 -4.71 -27.07
C HIS A 337 -8.66 -5.66 -25.89
N ILE A 338 -8.76 -5.14 -24.67
CA ILE A 338 -8.95 -5.97 -23.47
C ILE A 338 -10.23 -6.82 -23.61
N ALA A 339 -11.33 -6.23 -24.05
CA ALA A 339 -12.61 -6.91 -24.21
C ALA A 339 -12.56 -8.05 -25.25
N LYS A 340 -11.65 -8.01 -26.23
CA LYS A 340 -11.46 -9.09 -27.22
C LYS A 340 -10.56 -10.21 -26.71
N GLU A 341 -9.56 -9.88 -25.90
CA GLU A 341 -8.57 -10.83 -25.38
C GLU A 341 -8.99 -11.48 -24.06
N THR A 342 -10.05 -10.98 -23.42
CA THR A 342 -10.56 -11.48 -22.14
C THR A 342 -11.95 -12.09 -22.27
N SER A 343 -12.31 -12.94 -21.30
CA SER A 343 -13.65 -13.48 -21.16
C SER A 343 -14.10 -13.34 -19.70
N GLY A 344 -15.41 -13.17 -19.50
CA GLY A 344 -15.98 -12.91 -18.19
C GLY A 344 -15.75 -11.48 -17.71
N ASP A 345 -16.38 -11.15 -16.58
CA ASP A 345 -16.39 -9.79 -16.04
C ASP A 345 -15.05 -9.40 -15.43
N GLY A 346 -14.74 -8.11 -15.46
CA GLY A 346 -13.49 -7.63 -14.92
C GLY A 346 -13.41 -6.13 -14.76
N VAL A 347 -12.27 -5.71 -14.20
CA VAL A 347 -11.97 -4.30 -13.92
C VAL A 347 -10.77 -3.85 -14.73
N ILE A 348 -10.88 -2.72 -15.43
CA ILE A 348 -9.76 -2.10 -16.14
C ILE A 348 -9.32 -0.85 -15.36
N LEU A 349 -8.07 -0.83 -14.90
CA LEU A 349 -7.49 0.25 -14.11
C LEU A 349 -6.59 1.14 -14.96
N PHE A 350 -6.98 2.42 -15.06
CA PHE A 350 -6.21 3.48 -15.70
C PHE A 350 -5.50 4.38 -14.69
N PRO A 351 -4.44 5.10 -15.12
CA PRO A 351 -3.71 6.04 -14.29
C PRO A 351 -4.55 7.17 -13.66
N GLY A 352 -3.98 7.78 -12.62
CA GLY A 352 -4.49 9.03 -12.01
C GLY A 352 -4.34 10.21 -12.98
N GLY A 353 -5.27 11.17 -12.93
CA GLY A 353 -5.25 12.32 -13.83
C GLY A 353 -5.30 11.96 -15.33
N TRP A 354 -5.97 10.86 -15.69
CA TRP A 354 -6.17 10.45 -17.08
C TRP A 354 -6.92 11.52 -17.89
N PHE A 355 -7.90 12.16 -17.25
CA PHE A 355 -8.54 13.36 -17.77
C PHE A 355 -8.21 14.57 -16.91
N TYR A 356 -8.09 15.73 -17.55
CA TYR A 356 -7.74 16.99 -16.88
C TYR A 356 -8.77 18.07 -17.20
N ASN A 357 -9.38 18.65 -16.17
CA ASN A 357 -10.44 19.65 -16.30
C ASN A 357 -9.96 21.10 -16.04
N TYR A 358 -8.65 21.32 -16.02
CA TYR A 358 -8.01 22.63 -15.86
C TYR A 358 -8.58 23.40 -14.65
N GLU A 359 -9.17 24.58 -14.85
CA GLU A 359 -9.73 25.44 -13.81
C GLU A 359 -11.11 24.99 -13.28
N LYS A 360 -11.70 23.95 -13.87
CA LYS A 360 -13.03 23.47 -13.51
C LYS A 360 -12.94 22.25 -12.60
N GLU A 361 -13.89 22.16 -11.67
CA GLU A 361 -14.06 20.99 -10.80
C GLU A 361 -14.31 19.72 -11.64
N PRO A 362 -13.72 18.56 -11.30
CA PRO A 362 -13.90 17.31 -12.03
C PRO A 362 -15.35 16.90 -12.27
N ARG A 363 -16.27 17.20 -11.35
CA ARG A 363 -17.70 16.87 -11.48
C ARG A 363 -18.36 17.42 -12.76
N LYS A 364 -17.80 18.47 -13.36
CA LYS A 364 -18.32 19.02 -14.63
C LYS A 364 -18.16 18.07 -15.82
N MET A 365 -17.29 17.07 -15.73
CA MET A 365 -17.07 16.11 -16.81
C MET A 365 -17.77 14.77 -16.64
N TYR A 366 -18.40 14.51 -15.48
CA TYR A 366 -19.01 13.21 -15.18
C TYR A 366 -20.03 12.78 -16.23
N LYS A 367 -20.94 13.68 -16.62
CA LYS A 367 -21.92 13.41 -17.66
C LYS A 367 -21.27 13.03 -19.00
N TRP A 368 -20.21 13.74 -19.39
CA TRP A 368 -19.47 13.44 -20.62
C TRP A 368 -18.78 12.07 -20.53
N VAL A 369 -18.13 11.77 -19.40
CA VAL A 369 -17.53 10.45 -19.16
C VAL A 369 -18.56 9.33 -19.25
N GLU A 370 -19.72 9.48 -18.59
CA GLU A 370 -20.80 8.48 -18.63
C GLU A 370 -21.34 8.26 -20.04
N GLU A 371 -21.51 9.33 -20.82
CA GLU A 371 -21.93 9.24 -22.23
C GLU A 371 -20.91 8.49 -23.08
N GLN A 372 -19.61 8.80 -22.95
CA GLN A 372 -18.56 8.12 -23.70
C GLN A 372 -18.36 6.67 -23.26
N MET A 373 -18.41 6.37 -21.96
CA MET A 373 -18.24 5.00 -21.46
C MET A 373 -19.40 4.10 -21.86
N ARG A 374 -20.64 4.61 -21.84
CA ARG A 374 -21.80 3.86 -22.33
C ARG A 374 -21.61 3.45 -23.80
N ASP A 375 -21.19 4.38 -24.66
CA ASP A 375 -20.91 4.08 -26.07
C ASP A 375 -19.78 3.05 -26.27
N ILE A 376 -18.76 3.05 -25.41
CA ILE A 376 -17.65 2.08 -25.48
C ILE A 376 -18.12 0.70 -25.01
N LEU A 377 -18.98 0.63 -24.00
CA LEU A 377 -19.38 -0.62 -23.34
C LEU A 377 -20.67 -1.23 -23.89
N GLU A 378 -21.46 -0.51 -24.71
CA GLU A 378 -22.77 -0.95 -25.22
C GLU A 378 -22.72 -2.30 -25.97
N GLY A 379 -21.60 -2.58 -26.65
CA GLY A 379 -21.38 -3.81 -27.41
C GLY A 379 -20.61 -4.92 -26.67
N VAL A 380 -20.20 -4.68 -25.42
CA VAL A 380 -19.39 -5.64 -24.65
C VAL A 380 -20.31 -6.55 -23.83
N GLU A 381 -20.28 -7.86 -24.11
CA GLU A 381 -21.12 -8.83 -23.41
C GLU A 381 -20.81 -8.88 -21.90
N ALA A 382 -19.52 -8.96 -21.56
CA ALA A 382 -19.03 -8.99 -20.18
C ALA A 382 -19.33 -7.69 -19.42
N HIS A 383 -19.55 -7.81 -18.10
CA HIS A 383 -19.65 -6.65 -17.22
C HIS A 383 -18.24 -6.12 -16.95
N ILE A 384 -17.86 -5.04 -17.62
CA ILE A 384 -16.58 -4.37 -17.41
C ILE A 384 -16.80 -3.09 -16.61
N ILE A 385 -15.97 -2.90 -15.58
CA ILE A 385 -15.87 -1.65 -14.83
C ILE A 385 -14.54 -0.99 -15.16
N VAL A 386 -14.57 0.26 -15.60
CA VAL A 386 -13.39 1.06 -15.93
C VAL A 386 -13.11 2.05 -14.81
N CYS A 387 -11.94 1.94 -14.20
CA CYS A 387 -11.47 2.84 -13.15
C CYS A 387 -10.50 3.87 -13.74
N ILE A 388 -10.83 5.17 -13.65
CA ILE A 388 -10.07 6.27 -14.28
C ILE A 388 -9.88 7.44 -13.31
N GLY A 389 -8.74 8.11 -13.43
CA GLY A 389 -8.43 9.30 -12.65
C GLY A 389 -8.84 10.58 -13.37
N THR A 390 -9.42 11.53 -12.64
CA THR A 390 -9.72 12.86 -13.13
C THR A 390 -9.21 13.92 -12.16
N ASP A 391 -8.47 14.86 -12.72
CA ASP A 391 -7.84 15.96 -12.03
C ASP A 391 -8.44 17.30 -12.51
N GLY A 392 -8.49 18.31 -11.65
CA GLY A 392 -8.99 19.64 -12.01
C GLY A 392 -8.78 20.68 -10.91
N SER A 393 -9.40 21.84 -11.09
CA SER A 393 -9.29 23.02 -10.23
C SER A 393 -7.83 23.42 -9.96
N VAL A 394 -7.19 24.12 -10.89
CA VAL A 394 -5.85 24.70 -10.64
C VAL A 394 -5.94 25.72 -9.51
N GLY A 395 -4.96 25.72 -8.58
CA GLY A 395 -4.97 26.41 -7.28
C GLY A 395 -5.16 27.93 -7.30
N TYR A 396 -6.32 28.41 -7.70
CA TYR A 396 -6.81 29.78 -7.46
C TYR A 396 -6.86 30.02 -5.95
N MET A 397 -6.21 31.09 -5.53
CA MET A 397 -6.11 31.50 -4.13
C MET A 397 -7.10 32.63 -3.86
N PHE A 398 -7.04 33.71 -4.64
CA PHE A 398 -7.96 34.86 -4.55
C PHE A 398 -7.80 35.79 -5.76
N SER A 399 -8.78 36.65 -6.00
CA SER A 399 -8.66 37.74 -6.97
C SER A 399 -7.94 38.91 -6.31
N TRP A 400 -6.79 39.30 -6.85
CA TRP A 400 -6.02 40.44 -6.37
C TRP A 400 -6.90 41.68 -6.29
N ASP A 401 -7.69 41.94 -7.33
CA ASP A 401 -8.51 43.15 -7.44
C ASP A 401 -9.67 43.21 -6.43
N ASN A 402 -10.08 42.06 -5.88
CA ASN A 402 -11.14 41.98 -4.88
C ASN A 402 -10.61 42.00 -3.43
N VAL A 403 -9.31 42.25 -3.21
CA VAL A 403 -8.72 42.33 -1.87
C VAL A 403 -8.06 43.70 -1.63
N PRO A 404 -8.41 44.42 -0.54
CA PRO A 404 -9.46 44.08 0.44
C PRO A 404 -10.87 44.16 -0.20
N GLY A 405 -11.79 43.26 0.19
CA GLY A 405 -13.12 43.17 -0.40
C GLY A 405 -13.72 41.76 -0.35
N ASN A 406 -14.45 41.37 -1.40
CA ASN A 406 -15.24 40.13 -1.44
C ASN A 406 -14.40 38.84 -1.25
N ASP A 407 -13.13 38.87 -1.63
CA ASP A 407 -12.25 37.70 -1.53
C ASP A 407 -11.45 37.69 -0.22
N SER A 408 -11.60 38.71 0.65
CA SER A 408 -10.84 38.82 1.90
C SER A 408 -11.11 37.67 2.86
N GLU A 409 -12.37 37.26 3.05
CA GLU A 409 -12.71 36.17 3.98
C GLU A 409 -12.08 34.84 3.52
N GLY A 410 -12.11 34.56 2.21
CA GLY A 410 -11.48 33.38 1.62
C GLY A 410 -9.96 33.38 1.80
N LEU A 411 -9.31 34.53 1.58
CA LEU A 411 -7.89 34.70 1.80
C LEU A 411 -7.48 34.48 3.28
N LEU A 412 -8.26 35.00 4.24
CA LEU A 412 -7.98 34.80 5.67
C LEU A 412 -8.19 33.35 6.09
N ARG A 413 -9.23 32.69 5.55
CA ARG A 413 -9.48 31.26 5.77
C ARG A 413 -8.31 30.40 5.27
N HIS A 414 -7.78 30.71 4.09
CA HIS A 414 -6.58 30.03 3.56
C HIS A 414 -5.38 30.16 4.51
N PHE A 415 -5.14 31.33 5.11
CA PHE A 415 -4.06 31.48 6.11
C PHE A 415 -4.31 30.71 7.40
N THR A 416 -5.56 30.59 7.83
CA THR A 416 -5.95 29.77 9.00
C THR A 416 -5.71 28.29 8.71
N ASP A 417 -6.30 27.78 7.62
CA ASP A 417 -6.34 26.36 7.32
C ASP A 417 -5.00 25.81 6.80
N ASP A 418 -4.32 26.54 5.92
CA ASP A 418 -3.14 26.03 5.20
C ASP A 418 -1.81 26.44 5.84
N TYR A 419 -1.82 27.52 6.65
CA TYR A 419 -0.62 28.02 7.31
C TYR A 419 -0.70 28.00 8.84
N ASP A 420 -1.80 27.53 9.44
CA ASP A 420 -1.98 27.48 10.89
C ASP A 420 -1.77 28.87 11.54
N ILE A 421 -2.34 29.90 10.91
CA ILE A 421 -2.20 31.30 11.30
C ILE A 421 -3.53 31.86 11.81
N ASP A 422 -4.01 31.35 12.94
CA ASP A 422 -5.31 31.74 13.51
C ASP A 422 -5.49 33.24 13.76
N TRP A 423 -4.39 33.97 14.00
CA TRP A 423 -4.44 35.40 14.30
C TRP A 423 -4.96 36.26 13.14
N VAL A 424 -4.94 35.74 11.90
CA VAL A 424 -5.43 36.46 10.72
C VAL A 424 -6.94 36.70 10.74
N ASN A 425 -7.71 35.90 11.49
CA ASN A 425 -9.17 36.00 11.54
C ASN A 425 -9.68 37.33 12.10
N ASP A 426 -8.89 38.03 12.91
CA ASP A 426 -9.19 39.40 13.35
C ASP A 426 -8.11 40.41 12.93
N ALA A 427 -7.34 40.10 11.89
CA ALA A 427 -6.27 40.97 11.42
C ALA A 427 -6.79 42.11 10.53
N GLU A 428 -6.07 43.23 10.55
CA GLU A 428 -6.32 44.32 9.61
C GLU A 428 -5.71 43.96 8.25
N ILE A 429 -6.51 44.03 7.20
CA ILE A 429 -6.09 43.83 5.81
C ILE A 429 -6.10 45.16 5.07
N HIS A 430 -4.98 45.51 4.44
CA HIS A 430 -4.89 46.68 3.58
C HIS A 430 -3.99 46.41 2.37
N LYS A 431 -4.22 47.15 1.29
CA LYS A 431 -3.37 47.14 0.10
C LYS A 431 -2.56 48.43 0.07
N SER A 432 -1.29 48.33 -0.33
CA SER A 432 -0.37 49.48 -0.43
C SER A 432 -0.85 50.51 -1.46
N ASP A 433 -0.44 51.76 -1.30
CA ASP A 433 -0.83 52.87 -2.20
C ASP A 433 -0.43 52.65 -3.66
N ASP A 434 0.67 51.92 -3.90
CA ASP A 434 1.12 51.54 -5.24
C ASP A 434 0.37 50.32 -5.81
N GLY A 435 -0.52 49.71 -5.03
CA GLY A 435 -1.34 48.56 -5.40
C GLY A 435 -0.57 47.25 -5.49
N LYS A 436 0.71 47.21 -5.12
CA LYS A 436 1.60 46.05 -5.36
C LYS A 436 1.72 45.09 -4.19
N THR A 437 1.31 45.50 -2.99
CA THR A 437 1.43 44.68 -1.78
C THR A 437 0.12 44.63 -1.02
N ILE A 438 -0.30 43.44 -0.60
CA ILE A 438 -1.35 43.22 0.39
C ILE A 438 -0.68 42.93 1.73
N HIS A 439 -1.04 43.69 2.75
CA HIS A 439 -0.57 43.54 4.12
C HIS A 439 -1.73 43.08 5.01
N ILE A 440 -1.50 42.01 5.78
CA ILE A 440 -2.40 41.51 6.81
C ILE A 440 -1.61 41.50 8.11
N SER A 441 -2.07 42.19 9.15
CA SER A 441 -1.30 42.29 10.40
C SER A 441 -2.16 42.32 11.64
N LYS A 442 -1.67 41.70 12.71
CA LYS A 442 -2.26 41.75 14.06
C LYS A 442 -1.19 41.53 15.12
N ASP A 443 -1.19 42.36 16.17
CA ASP A 443 -0.37 42.16 17.38
C ASP A 443 1.12 41.87 17.12
N GLY A 444 1.71 42.53 16.12
CA GLY A 444 3.13 42.37 15.76
C GLY A 444 3.44 41.20 14.81
N ASN A 445 2.42 40.39 14.45
CA ASN A 445 2.51 39.43 13.36
C ASN A 445 2.06 40.06 12.05
N SER A 446 2.63 39.63 10.94
CA SER A 446 2.27 40.10 9.61
C SER A 446 2.35 39.02 8.54
N VAL A 447 1.50 39.17 7.52
CA VAL A 447 1.56 38.49 6.24
C VAL A 447 1.62 39.56 5.16
N GLU A 448 2.57 39.43 4.25
CA GLU A 448 2.76 40.32 3.10
C GLU A 448 2.72 39.50 1.82
N ILE A 449 1.87 39.90 0.88
CA ILE A 449 1.84 39.35 -0.48
C ILE A 449 2.23 40.45 -1.43
N THR A 450 3.33 40.29 -2.15
CA THR A 450 3.84 41.31 -3.09
C THR A 450 3.84 40.77 -4.51
N ILE A 451 3.30 41.53 -5.47
CA ILE A 451 3.43 41.22 -6.90
C ILE A 451 4.77 41.78 -7.41
N ASP A 452 5.54 40.89 -8.04
CA ASP A 452 6.78 41.26 -8.74
C ASP A 452 6.48 41.69 -10.18
N VAL A 453 7.49 42.22 -10.88
CA VAL A 453 7.37 42.54 -12.31
C VAL A 453 7.20 41.24 -13.11
N GLY A 454 6.01 41.01 -13.67
CA GLY A 454 5.67 39.83 -14.48
C GLY A 454 4.47 39.05 -13.94
N GLU A 455 4.42 37.74 -14.17
CA GLU A 455 3.33 36.83 -13.74
C GLU A 455 3.61 36.16 -12.36
N LYS A 456 4.33 36.85 -11.47
CA LYS A 456 4.79 36.27 -10.19
C LYS A 456 4.40 37.14 -9.00
N ALA A 457 4.09 36.49 -7.89
CA ALA A 457 3.92 37.13 -6.59
C ALA A 457 4.66 36.34 -5.51
N THR A 458 4.93 36.97 -4.38
CA THR A 458 5.61 36.36 -3.23
C THR A 458 4.82 36.61 -1.97
N LEU A 459 4.49 35.54 -1.25
CA LEU A 459 3.96 35.54 0.10
C LEU A 459 5.12 35.51 1.11
N ARG A 460 5.05 36.34 2.14
CA ARG A 460 5.97 36.38 3.28
C ARG A 460 5.19 36.45 4.58
N ILE A 461 5.56 35.63 5.54
CA ILE A 461 4.95 35.61 6.88
C ILE A 461 6.02 36.02 7.89
N SER A 462 5.64 36.77 8.93
CA SER A 462 6.55 37.31 9.94
C SER A 462 7.33 36.25 10.73
N ASP A 463 6.90 34.99 10.69
CA ASP A 463 7.62 33.84 11.26
C ASP A 463 8.78 33.31 10.39
N GLY A 464 9.00 33.93 9.22
CA GLY A 464 10.07 33.62 8.28
C GLY A 464 9.67 32.68 7.16
N ARG A 465 8.42 32.21 7.08
CA ARG A 465 7.92 31.45 5.93
C ARG A 465 7.74 32.35 4.71
N THR A 466 8.11 31.83 3.54
CA THR A 466 7.97 32.51 2.26
C THR A 466 7.51 31.53 1.18
N GLN A 467 6.68 31.99 0.25
CA GLN A 467 6.20 31.16 -0.86
C GLN A 467 6.03 31.97 -2.15
N ASP A 468 6.43 31.38 -3.27
CA ASP A 468 6.16 31.92 -4.59
C ASP A 468 4.71 31.61 -5.01
N LEU A 469 4.09 32.56 -5.69
CA LEU A 469 2.74 32.52 -6.21
C LEU A 469 2.75 32.92 -7.70
N GLN A 470 1.72 32.53 -8.45
CA GLN A 470 1.51 32.95 -9.83
C GLN A 470 0.42 34.01 -9.89
N ALA A 471 0.68 35.10 -10.62
CA ALA A 471 -0.30 36.14 -10.90
C ALA A 471 -0.73 36.03 -12.37
N LYS A 472 -2.03 35.91 -12.63
CA LYS A 472 -2.61 35.76 -13.97
C LYS A 472 -3.76 36.72 -14.20
N GLU A 473 -3.81 37.32 -15.38
CA GLU A 473 -4.92 38.17 -15.79
C GLU A 473 -5.98 37.32 -16.49
N GLU A 474 -7.17 37.23 -15.88
CA GLU A 474 -8.28 36.36 -16.31
C GLU A 474 -9.58 37.15 -16.22
N ASP A 475 -10.37 37.17 -17.30
CA ASP A 475 -11.63 37.94 -17.39
C ASP A 475 -11.51 39.43 -17.00
N GLY A 476 -10.35 40.04 -17.26
CA GLY A 476 -10.07 41.44 -16.95
C GLY A 476 -9.82 41.73 -15.46
N LYS A 477 -9.55 40.68 -14.67
CA LYS A 477 -9.12 40.77 -13.27
C LYS A 477 -7.78 40.08 -13.08
N LEU A 478 -6.98 40.60 -12.17
CA LEU A 478 -5.76 39.94 -11.74
C LEU A 478 -6.08 38.92 -10.64
N ASN A 479 -5.75 37.66 -10.87
CA ASN A 479 -5.95 36.55 -9.96
C ASN A 479 -4.62 35.97 -9.49
N ILE A 480 -4.58 35.54 -8.22
CA ILE A 480 -3.42 34.91 -7.60
C ILE A 480 -3.68 33.42 -7.44
N HIS A 481 -2.71 32.62 -7.87
CA HIS A 481 -2.70 31.18 -7.78
C HIS A 481 -1.48 30.71 -7.00
N ILE A 482 -1.58 29.57 -6.33
CA ILE A 482 -0.43 28.91 -5.70
C ILE A 482 0.56 28.51 -6.80
N ALA A 483 1.85 28.82 -6.63
CA ALA A 483 2.87 28.34 -7.57
C ALA A 483 3.07 26.83 -7.39
N GLY A 484 2.45 26.05 -8.29
CA GLY A 484 2.56 24.60 -8.35
C GLY A 484 1.56 24.05 -9.36
N ASN A 485 2.03 23.22 -10.31
CA ASN A 485 1.20 22.62 -11.37
C ASN A 485 0.34 21.45 -10.86
N TYR A 486 -0.21 21.53 -9.65
CA TYR A 486 -1.00 20.46 -9.04
C TYR A 486 -2.49 20.78 -9.16
N ALA A 487 -3.26 19.79 -9.59
CA ALA A 487 -4.71 19.87 -9.51
C ALA A 487 -5.14 19.83 -8.05
N VAL A 488 -5.96 20.79 -7.63
CA VAL A 488 -6.53 20.84 -6.27
C VAL A 488 -7.49 19.69 -6.04
N ASP A 489 -8.30 19.37 -7.06
CA ASP A 489 -9.19 18.21 -7.03
C ASP A 489 -8.52 17.02 -7.73
N GLN A 490 -8.35 15.91 -7.01
CA GLN A 490 -7.84 14.65 -7.54
C GLN A 490 -8.80 13.52 -7.17
N ILE A 491 -9.49 12.98 -8.18
CA ILE A 491 -10.62 12.07 -8.02
C ILE A 491 -10.40 10.80 -8.84
N GLY A 492 -10.76 9.64 -8.29
CA GLY A 492 -10.95 8.40 -9.04
C GLY A 492 -12.44 8.14 -9.29
N LEU A 493 -12.77 7.64 -10.48
CA LEU A 493 -14.11 7.20 -10.87
C LEU A 493 -14.07 5.71 -11.23
N ALA A 494 -15.08 4.96 -10.83
CA ALA A 494 -15.37 3.64 -11.39
C ALA A 494 -16.66 3.75 -12.21
N VAL A 495 -16.60 3.36 -13.48
CA VAL A 495 -17.66 3.57 -14.47
C VAL A 495 -17.96 2.25 -15.16
N ASP A 496 -19.24 1.92 -15.31
CA ASP A 496 -19.69 0.80 -16.13
C ASP A 496 -20.68 1.27 -17.21
N ARG A 497 -21.36 0.33 -17.85
CA ARG A 497 -22.33 0.62 -18.92
C ARG A 497 -23.53 1.46 -18.45
N ASP A 498 -23.85 1.44 -17.15
CA ASP A 498 -25.00 2.13 -16.57
C ASP A 498 -24.62 3.51 -16.02
N GLY A 499 -23.34 3.76 -15.73
CA GLY A 499 -22.81 5.07 -15.38
C GLY A 499 -21.69 5.02 -14.34
N ILE A 500 -21.47 6.14 -13.64
CA ILE A 500 -20.49 6.19 -12.54
C ILE A 500 -21.08 5.50 -11.31
N ILE A 501 -20.46 4.41 -10.87
CA ILE A 501 -20.93 3.58 -9.74
C ILE A 501 -20.16 3.84 -8.44
N ALA A 502 -18.93 4.36 -8.53
CA ALA A 502 -18.13 4.72 -7.36
C ALA A 502 -17.22 5.93 -7.64
N ILE A 503 -16.98 6.74 -6.60
CA ILE A 503 -16.16 7.95 -6.67
C ILE A 503 -15.28 8.02 -5.42
N GLY A 504 -13.99 8.29 -5.61
CA GLY A 504 -13.05 8.45 -4.50
C GLY A 504 -12.22 9.73 -4.65
N ARG A 505 -12.38 10.66 -3.72
CA ARG A 505 -11.48 11.81 -3.57
C ARG A 505 -10.22 11.41 -2.80
N LYS A 506 -9.06 11.90 -3.22
CA LYS A 506 -7.80 11.69 -2.49
C LYS A 506 -7.92 12.09 -1.02
N PHE A 507 -7.48 11.25 -0.09
CA PHE A 507 -7.51 11.53 1.36
C PHE A 507 -6.10 11.61 1.98
N HIS A 508 -5.07 11.26 1.20
CA HIS A 508 -3.68 11.37 1.64
C HIS A 508 -2.84 12.12 0.61
N PRO A 509 -2.36 13.33 0.95
CA PRO A 509 -1.54 14.13 0.03
C PRO A 509 -0.14 13.53 -0.09
N ALA A 510 0.44 13.63 -1.29
CA ALA A 510 1.89 13.49 -1.44
C ALA A 510 2.60 14.60 -0.65
N PRO A 511 3.87 14.42 -0.25
CA PRO A 511 4.59 15.43 0.52
C PRO A 511 4.56 16.84 -0.10
N GLN A 512 4.65 16.93 -1.43
CA GLN A 512 4.62 18.18 -2.17
C GLN A 512 3.23 18.79 -2.39
N GLU A 513 2.16 18.07 -2.03
CA GLU A 513 0.76 18.52 -2.21
C GLU A 513 0.12 19.00 -0.90
N ARG A 514 0.84 18.91 0.23
CA ARG A 514 0.31 19.27 1.55
C ARG A 514 -0.06 20.75 1.59
N GLY A 515 -1.30 21.06 1.97
CA GLY A 515 -1.84 22.44 1.98
C GLY A 515 -2.15 22.99 0.59
N HIS A 516 -2.16 22.14 -0.45
CA HIS A 516 -2.39 22.57 -1.84
C HIS A 516 -3.49 21.80 -2.55
N ILE A 517 -4.04 20.74 -1.94
CA ILE A 517 -5.09 19.91 -2.54
C ILE A 517 -6.27 19.74 -1.61
N LYS A 518 -7.46 19.62 -2.19
CA LYS A 518 -8.70 19.35 -1.49
C LYS A 518 -8.82 17.85 -1.20
N LEU A 519 -8.61 17.50 0.06
CA LEU A 519 -8.70 16.13 0.55
C LEU A 519 -10.14 15.74 0.89
N ALA A 520 -10.42 14.45 0.84
CA ALA A 520 -11.57 13.88 1.54
C ALA A 520 -11.33 13.93 3.05
N ASP A 521 -12.41 14.11 3.82
CA ASP A 521 -12.37 14.17 5.28
C ASP A 521 -11.75 12.90 5.87
N ASP A 522 -12.10 11.75 5.30
CA ASP A 522 -11.62 10.43 5.68
C ASP A 522 -11.52 9.45 4.49
N TYR A 523 -11.01 8.25 4.76
CA TYR A 523 -10.73 7.21 3.77
C TYR A 523 -12.00 6.43 3.31
N LEU A 524 -13.15 6.69 3.90
CA LEU A 524 -14.46 6.14 3.57
C LEU A 524 -15.47 7.22 3.16
N SER A 525 -15.11 8.50 3.26
CA SER A 525 -15.98 9.61 2.85
C SER A 525 -16.50 9.40 1.43
N GLU A 526 -17.79 9.64 1.27
CA GLU A 526 -18.47 9.64 -0.03
C GLU A 526 -18.21 10.95 -0.77
N GLU A 527 -18.15 10.86 -2.10
CA GLU A 527 -18.13 12.02 -3.00
C GLU A 527 -19.35 11.91 -3.92
N ASP A 528 -20.13 12.98 -4.03
CA ASP A 528 -21.39 12.99 -4.81
C ASP A 528 -22.34 11.82 -4.45
N SER A 529 -22.45 11.56 -3.14
CA SER A 529 -23.24 10.46 -2.55
C SER A 529 -22.85 9.05 -3.03
N LYS A 530 -21.61 8.88 -3.51
CA LYS A 530 -21.06 7.60 -3.93
C LYS A 530 -19.84 7.26 -3.09
N SER A 531 -19.77 6.00 -2.69
CA SER A 531 -18.58 5.43 -2.05
C SER A 531 -17.46 5.27 -3.07
N ARG A 532 -16.22 5.20 -2.59
CA ARG A 532 -15.05 4.75 -3.36
C ARG A 532 -14.93 3.23 -3.43
N ILE A 533 -15.81 2.51 -2.73
CA ILE A 533 -15.89 1.06 -2.70
C ILE A 533 -17.00 0.62 -3.65
N PHE A 534 -16.71 -0.34 -4.52
CA PHE A 534 -17.69 -1.00 -5.39
C PHE A 534 -17.48 -2.51 -5.39
N GLU A 535 -18.45 -3.25 -5.91
CA GLU A 535 -18.44 -4.71 -5.94
C GLU A 535 -18.69 -5.23 -7.36
N LEU A 536 -17.93 -6.25 -7.76
CA LEU A 536 -18.15 -7.03 -8.98
C LEU A 536 -17.92 -8.50 -8.66
N ASN A 537 -18.87 -9.37 -9.05
CA ASN A 537 -18.78 -10.82 -8.81
C ASN A 537 -18.51 -11.23 -7.36
N GLY A 538 -19.03 -10.47 -6.40
CA GLY A 538 -18.79 -10.70 -4.97
C GLY A 538 -17.46 -10.19 -4.45
N VAL A 539 -16.60 -9.63 -5.31
CA VAL A 539 -15.30 -9.03 -4.97
C VAL A 539 -15.48 -7.53 -4.74
N LYS A 540 -15.09 -7.05 -3.55
CA LYS A 540 -15.14 -5.64 -3.17
C LYS A 540 -13.82 -4.96 -3.47
N TYR A 541 -13.88 -3.91 -4.28
CA TYR A 541 -12.74 -3.12 -4.72
C TYR A 541 -12.72 -1.79 -4.00
N TYR A 542 -11.52 -1.35 -3.60
CA TYR A 542 -11.30 -0.05 -2.97
C TYR A 542 -10.42 0.82 -3.85
N MET A 543 -10.91 2.01 -4.19
CA MET A 543 -10.18 2.95 -5.05
C MET A 543 -9.30 3.91 -4.25
N CYS A 544 -8.00 3.90 -4.55
CA CYS A 544 -6.97 4.81 -4.03
C CYS A 544 -6.54 5.79 -5.12
N VAL A 545 -6.46 7.08 -4.77
CA VAL A 545 -5.85 8.09 -5.64
C VAL A 545 -4.39 8.29 -5.24
N CYS A 546 -3.49 7.69 -6.01
CA CYS A 546 -2.03 7.84 -5.89
C CYS A 546 -1.48 7.59 -4.47
N TYR A 547 -1.19 8.66 -3.71
CA TYR A 547 -0.59 8.60 -2.37
C TYR A 547 -1.55 8.09 -1.27
N ASP A 548 -2.83 7.87 -1.58
CA ASP A 548 -3.77 7.19 -0.69
C ASP A 548 -3.22 5.85 -0.17
N THR A 549 -2.50 5.10 -1.00
CA THR A 549 -1.84 3.84 -0.59
C THR A 549 -0.81 4.02 0.53
N TYR A 550 -0.09 5.15 0.57
CA TYR A 550 0.77 5.50 1.70
C TYR A 550 -0.07 5.85 2.92
N GLY A 551 -1.18 6.57 2.73
CA GLY A 551 -2.12 6.93 3.78
C GLY A 551 -2.68 5.72 4.52
N LEU A 552 -3.06 4.66 3.80
CA LEU A 552 -3.51 3.39 4.39
C LEU A 552 -2.55 2.88 5.46
N ARG A 553 -1.26 2.81 5.11
CA ARG A 553 -0.21 2.34 6.02
C ARG A 553 0.15 3.37 7.09
N HIS A 554 0.38 4.62 6.72
CA HIS A 554 0.89 5.66 7.62
C HIS A 554 -0.10 6.06 8.70
N LYS A 555 -1.40 6.01 8.38
CA LYS A 555 -2.48 6.26 9.34
C LYS A 555 -2.98 4.97 10.01
N TYR A 556 -2.35 3.81 9.75
CA TYR A 556 -2.73 2.50 10.29
C TYR A 556 -4.22 2.16 10.10
N LEU A 557 -4.77 2.50 8.93
CA LEU A 557 -6.20 2.38 8.67
C LEU A 557 -6.60 0.90 8.60
N SER A 558 -7.77 0.58 9.15
CA SER A 558 -8.31 -0.78 9.09
C SER A 558 -8.98 -1.03 7.74
N ASN A 559 -8.81 -2.25 7.23
CA ASN A 559 -9.44 -2.68 5.98
C ASN A 559 -10.98 -2.72 6.21
N PRO A 560 -11.79 -1.95 5.45
CA PRO A 560 -13.24 -1.91 5.58
C PRO A 560 -13.95 -3.11 4.92
N ASP A 561 -13.37 -4.31 5.01
CA ASP A 561 -13.84 -5.54 4.35
C ASP A 561 -13.78 -5.47 2.81
N VAL A 562 -12.65 -4.99 2.27
CA VAL A 562 -12.36 -5.00 0.82
C VAL A 562 -11.34 -6.07 0.47
N ASP A 563 -11.48 -6.63 -0.74
CA ASP A 563 -10.69 -7.75 -1.22
C ASP A 563 -9.56 -7.32 -2.16
N VAL A 564 -9.70 -6.16 -2.81
CA VAL A 564 -8.75 -5.66 -3.80
C VAL A 564 -8.61 -4.14 -3.65
N VAL A 565 -7.39 -3.63 -3.70
CA VAL A 565 -7.13 -2.18 -3.82
C VAL A 565 -6.70 -1.84 -5.24
N LEU A 566 -7.30 -0.80 -5.80
CA LEU A 566 -6.99 -0.26 -7.12
C LEU A 566 -6.38 1.13 -6.93
N ASN A 567 -5.13 1.32 -7.33
CA ASN A 567 -4.41 2.56 -7.16
C ASN A 567 -4.20 3.29 -8.49
N LEU A 568 -4.84 4.45 -8.63
CA LEU A 568 -4.69 5.34 -9.77
C LEU A 568 -3.46 6.23 -9.51
N VAL A 569 -2.28 5.74 -9.90
CA VAL A 569 -1.03 6.50 -9.75
C VAL A 569 -0.97 7.52 -10.87
N HIS A 570 -0.69 8.79 -10.52
CA HIS A 570 -0.60 9.86 -11.52
C HIS A 570 0.55 9.62 -12.50
N SER A 571 1.79 9.78 -12.02
CA SER A 571 2.92 9.73 -12.93
C SER A 571 4.28 9.45 -12.30
N VAL A 572 5.18 9.00 -13.19
CA VAL A 572 6.61 8.85 -12.97
C VAL A 572 7.33 9.67 -14.04
N TYR A 573 8.40 10.34 -13.62
CA TYR A 573 9.28 11.14 -14.47
C TYR A 573 10.75 10.66 -14.38
N PRO A 574 11.62 11.08 -15.33
CA PRO A 574 13.07 10.83 -15.26
C PRO A 574 13.68 11.29 -13.94
N VAL A 575 14.80 10.68 -13.54
CA VAL A 575 15.54 11.09 -12.34
C VAL A 575 15.95 12.57 -12.44
N GLY A 576 15.59 13.37 -11.44
CA GLY A 576 15.85 14.81 -11.42
C GLY A 576 14.74 15.67 -12.06
N GLU A 577 13.72 15.05 -12.64
CA GLU A 577 12.53 15.73 -13.15
C GLU A 577 11.32 15.24 -12.35
N GLY A 578 10.62 16.12 -11.62
CA GLY A 578 9.34 15.78 -10.99
C GLY A 578 9.34 14.55 -10.05
N SER A 579 8.24 13.78 -10.07
CA SER A 579 8.05 12.56 -9.26
C SER A 579 8.85 11.37 -9.78
N SER A 580 10.17 11.43 -9.67
CA SER A 580 11.07 10.32 -9.98
C SER A 580 11.11 9.33 -8.80
N GLY A 581 10.63 8.09 -8.98
CA GLY A 581 10.58 7.15 -7.86
C GLY A 581 9.75 5.89 -8.03
N ALA A 582 9.51 5.43 -9.26
CA ALA A 582 8.68 4.26 -9.55
C ALA A 582 8.99 3.05 -8.65
N SER A 583 10.29 2.77 -8.44
CA SER A 583 10.73 1.65 -7.60
C SER A 583 10.37 1.82 -6.12
N TYR A 584 10.47 3.05 -5.61
CA TYR A 584 10.07 3.34 -4.24
C TYR A 584 8.55 3.23 -4.09
N PHE A 585 7.80 3.72 -5.07
CA PHE A 585 6.34 3.71 -5.05
C PHE A 585 5.76 2.29 -5.02
N ALA A 586 6.27 1.38 -5.85
CA ALA A 586 5.83 -0.02 -5.83
C ALA A 586 6.11 -0.70 -4.48
N LYS A 587 7.29 -0.47 -3.89
CA LYS A 587 7.68 -1.09 -2.62
C LYS A 587 6.95 -0.50 -1.40
N HIS A 588 6.86 0.82 -1.33
CA HIS A 588 6.41 1.51 -0.12
C HIS A 588 4.96 1.97 -0.20
N GLY A 589 4.45 2.28 -1.40
CA GLY A 589 3.04 2.56 -1.64
C GLY A 589 2.26 1.26 -1.79
N LEU A 590 2.42 0.56 -2.92
CA LEU A 590 1.61 -0.62 -3.25
C LEU A 590 1.83 -1.77 -2.25
N ALA A 591 3.07 -2.22 -2.06
CA ALA A 591 3.34 -3.32 -1.12
C ALA A 591 3.07 -2.92 0.35
N GLY A 592 3.20 -1.63 0.68
CA GLY A 592 2.87 -1.09 1.99
C GLY A 592 1.37 -1.14 2.30
N ALA A 593 0.53 -0.73 1.35
CA ALA A 593 -0.92 -0.87 1.44
C ALA A 593 -1.33 -2.34 1.54
N SER A 594 -0.74 -3.21 0.69
CA SER A 594 -1.02 -4.64 0.72
C SER A 594 -0.64 -5.27 2.06
N LYS A 595 0.49 -4.85 2.67
CA LYS A 595 0.90 -5.29 4.01
C LYS A 595 -0.13 -4.89 5.07
N GLN A 596 -0.65 -3.67 4.99
CA GLN A 596 -1.59 -3.13 5.98
C GLN A 596 -2.96 -3.81 5.89
N TRP A 597 -3.47 -4.06 4.68
CA TRP A 597 -4.84 -4.55 4.47
C TRP A 597 -4.94 -6.04 4.12
N GLY A 598 -3.81 -6.72 3.90
CA GLY A 598 -3.76 -8.16 3.67
C GLY A 598 -4.34 -8.62 2.34
N CYS A 599 -4.50 -7.71 1.38
CA CYS A 599 -5.14 -7.95 0.09
C CYS A 599 -4.24 -7.52 -1.09
N PRO A 600 -4.49 -7.99 -2.33
CA PRO A 600 -3.76 -7.54 -3.50
C PRO A 600 -4.02 -6.05 -3.79
N VAL A 601 -2.97 -5.39 -4.28
CA VAL A 601 -2.99 -3.99 -4.70
C VAL A 601 -2.54 -3.90 -6.14
N PHE A 602 -3.38 -3.34 -7.01
CA PHE A 602 -3.06 -3.08 -8.40
C PHE A 602 -2.80 -1.58 -8.60
N GLY A 603 -1.88 -1.24 -9.51
CA GLY A 603 -1.50 0.12 -9.81
C GLY A 603 -1.41 0.35 -11.31
N ALA A 604 -1.96 1.47 -11.75
CA ALA A 604 -1.81 2.01 -13.10
C ALA A 604 -1.07 3.36 -13.02
N VAL A 605 -0.24 3.68 -14.02
CA VAL A 605 0.64 4.86 -13.97
C VAL A 605 1.00 5.38 -15.37
N VAL A 606 1.25 6.69 -15.49
CA VAL A 606 1.88 7.27 -16.70
C VAL A 606 3.39 7.47 -16.47
N PHE A 607 4.22 7.01 -17.40
CA PHE A 607 5.64 7.35 -17.50
C PHE A 607 5.79 8.50 -18.50
N PHE A 608 6.02 9.71 -18.00
CA PHE A 608 6.24 10.88 -18.85
C PHE A 608 7.71 11.00 -19.21
N ARG A 609 8.02 11.18 -20.49
CA ARG A 609 9.38 11.39 -21.04
C ARG A 609 10.40 10.33 -20.60
N CYS A 610 9.94 9.13 -20.25
CA CYS A 610 10.80 8.02 -19.89
C CYS A 610 10.17 6.70 -20.31
N SER A 611 11.02 5.72 -20.61
CA SER A 611 10.55 4.38 -20.97
C SER A 611 9.89 3.69 -19.78
N ILE A 612 8.88 2.87 -20.07
CA ILE A 612 8.26 2.00 -19.07
C ILE A 612 9.33 1.09 -18.46
N LEU A 613 9.42 1.07 -17.14
CA LEU A 613 10.29 0.14 -16.43
C LEU A 613 9.71 -1.26 -16.51
N GLU A 614 10.33 -2.13 -17.30
CA GLU A 614 9.84 -3.49 -17.60
C GLU A 614 9.50 -4.30 -16.34
N ASN A 615 10.30 -4.17 -15.29
CA ASN A 615 10.14 -4.91 -14.04
C ASN A 615 9.23 -4.22 -13.01
N TRP A 616 8.70 -3.03 -13.30
CA TRP A 616 7.81 -2.33 -12.37
C TRP A 616 6.50 -3.11 -12.22
N PRO A 617 6.14 -3.58 -11.01
CA PRO A 617 4.96 -4.41 -10.83
C PRO A 617 3.70 -3.56 -10.81
N THR A 618 2.73 -3.89 -11.66
CA THR A 618 1.39 -3.27 -11.65
C THR A 618 0.41 -4.03 -10.76
N GLY A 619 0.77 -5.20 -10.24
CA GLY A 619 0.01 -5.95 -9.23
C GLY A 619 0.95 -6.44 -8.12
N VAL A 620 0.59 -6.23 -6.86
CA VAL A 620 1.43 -6.54 -5.69
C VAL A 620 0.60 -7.20 -4.59
N TYR A 621 1.15 -8.26 -3.98
CA TYR A 621 0.61 -8.85 -2.76
C TYR A 621 1.72 -9.06 -1.72
N TRP A 622 1.47 -8.60 -0.50
CA TRP A 622 2.42 -8.71 0.59
C TRP A 622 2.43 -10.12 1.20
N ASN A 623 3.55 -10.83 1.05
CA ASN A 623 3.72 -12.21 1.52
C ASN A 623 4.91 -12.39 2.48
N GLN A 624 5.52 -11.31 2.98
CA GLN A 624 6.76 -11.37 3.77
C GLN A 624 6.54 -11.21 5.29
N GLY A 625 5.29 -11.28 5.77
CA GLY A 625 4.97 -11.13 7.20
C GLY A 625 5.44 -9.77 7.75
N ASP A 626 6.17 -9.78 8.87
CA ASP A 626 6.60 -8.53 9.53
C ASP A 626 7.80 -7.84 8.89
N VAL A 627 8.40 -8.41 7.84
CA VAL A 627 9.56 -7.84 7.15
C VAL A 627 9.27 -6.38 6.74
N SER A 628 10.27 -5.51 6.86
CA SER A 628 10.11 -4.12 6.41
C SER A 628 9.94 -4.08 4.88
N THR A 629 9.08 -3.18 4.38
CA THR A 629 8.89 -2.95 2.94
C THR A 629 10.19 -2.55 2.24
N VAL A 630 11.15 -1.97 2.97
CA VAL A 630 12.52 -1.67 2.50
C VAL A 630 13.21 -2.90 1.92
N ASN A 631 13.04 -4.06 2.59
CA ASN A 631 13.71 -5.30 2.24
C ASN A 631 12.93 -6.13 1.20
N TRP A 632 11.75 -5.65 0.79
CA TRP A 632 10.95 -6.32 -0.21
C TRP A 632 11.53 -6.07 -1.61
N ARG A 633 11.71 -7.16 -2.37
CA ARG A 633 12.20 -7.15 -3.75
C ARG A 633 11.05 -7.54 -4.67
N TYR A 634 11.06 -7.08 -5.92
CA TYR A 634 10.05 -7.48 -6.91
C TYR A 634 10.02 -8.99 -7.15
N THR A 635 11.16 -9.67 -7.01
CA THR A 635 11.25 -11.14 -7.05
C THR A 635 10.46 -11.82 -5.93
N ASN A 636 10.18 -11.12 -4.84
CA ASN A 636 9.39 -11.65 -3.72
C ASN A 636 7.88 -11.52 -3.98
N ASN A 637 7.48 -10.72 -4.99
CA ASN A 637 6.09 -10.52 -5.35
C ASN A 637 5.48 -11.83 -5.89
N PRO A 638 4.48 -12.41 -5.20
CA PRO A 638 3.87 -13.65 -5.64
C PRO A 638 2.90 -13.40 -6.81
N VAL A 639 2.41 -12.17 -6.98
CA VAL A 639 1.45 -11.82 -8.02
C VAL A 639 2.12 -11.87 -9.40
N LYS A 640 1.50 -12.61 -10.32
CA LYS A 640 1.89 -12.71 -11.73
C LYS A 640 0.67 -12.40 -12.60
N TYR A 641 0.91 -11.70 -13.70
CA TYR A 641 -0.12 -11.53 -14.72
C TYR A 641 -0.24 -12.84 -15.52
N GLY A 642 -1.45 -13.15 -15.96
CA GLY A 642 -1.69 -14.25 -16.90
C GLY A 642 -1.24 -13.87 -18.30
N ASP A 643 -1.62 -12.67 -18.74
CA ASP A 643 -1.34 -12.15 -20.07
C ASP A 643 -0.78 -10.73 -20.03
N LYS A 644 -0.05 -10.36 -21.08
CA LYS A 644 0.56 -9.04 -21.29
C LYS A 644 0.49 -8.69 -22.78
N PHE A 645 0.13 -7.45 -23.11
CA PHE A 645 0.27 -6.90 -24.45
C PHE A 645 0.66 -5.42 -24.43
N GLU A 646 1.15 -4.96 -25.57
CA GLU A 646 1.64 -3.61 -25.82
C GLU A 646 0.87 -3.06 -27.03
N ILE A 647 0.33 -1.84 -26.90
CA ILE A 647 -0.41 -1.15 -27.97
C ILE A 647 0.34 0.15 -28.26
N GLY A 648 0.82 0.31 -29.49
CA GLY A 648 1.64 1.45 -29.90
C GLY A 648 0.88 2.53 -30.65
N THR A 649 1.62 3.54 -31.13
CA THR A 649 1.12 4.62 -31.97
C THR A 649 0.44 4.14 -33.25
N GLU A 650 0.94 3.04 -33.81
CA GLU A 650 0.39 2.42 -35.02
C GLU A 650 -0.99 1.78 -34.82
N ASP A 651 -1.34 1.45 -33.57
CA ASP A 651 -2.59 0.79 -33.20
C ASP A 651 -3.59 1.73 -32.50
N GLY A 652 -3.27 3.03 -32.43
CA GLY A 652 -4.20 4.07 -31.96
C GLY A 652 -3.85 4.75 -30.63
N ILE A 653 -2.66 4.53 -30.06
CA ILE A 653 -2.17 5.26 -28.87
C ILE A 653 -1.36 6.49 -29.29
N LYS A 654 -1.94 7.69 -29.24
CA LYS A 654 -1.30 8.91 -29.76
C LYS A 654 -0.06 9.32 -28.96
N GLU A 655 -0.04 9.08 -27.66
CA GLU A 655 1.02 9.57 -26.76
C GLU A 655 2.28 8.70 -26.71
N GLY A 656 2.24 7.48 -27.28
CA GLY A 656 3.39 6.58 -27.34
C GLY A 656 3.01 5.11 -27.26
N LEU A 657 3.02 4.55 -26.05
CA LEU A 657 2.84 3.12 -25.82
C LEU A 657 1.98 2.85 -24.59
N ALA A 658 0.95 2.01 -24.74
CA ALA A 658 0.22 1.44 -23.62
C ALA A 658 0.68 0.00 -23.36
N LEU A 659 1.16 -0.28 -22.14
CA LEU A 659 1.44 -1.62 -21.64
C LEU A 659 0.27 -2.09 -20.77
N ILE A 660 -0.35 -3.20 -21.16
CA ILE A 660 -1.46 -3.81 -20.44
C ILE A 660 -1.00 -5.14 -19.84
N ARG A 661 -1.41 -5.39 -18.60
CA ARG A 661 -1.25 -6.68 -17.91
C ARG A 661 -2.58 -7.13 -17.34
N ILE A 662 -2.95 -8.38 -17.60
CA ILE A 662 -4.18 -9.00 -17.11
C ILE A 662 -3.86 -9.95 -15.97
N TYR A 663 -4.57 -9.77 -14.86
CA TYR A 663 -4.44 -10.56 -13.66
C TYR A 663 -5.74 -11.33 -13.43
N ASP A 664 -5.67 -12.66 -13.45
CA ASP A 664 -6.78 -13.50 -13.01
C ASP A 664 -6.81 -13.49 -11.48
N LEU A 665 -7.92 -13.02 -10.90
CA LEU A 665 -8.01 -12.91 -9.45
C LEU A 665 -8.10 -14.28 -8.77
N ALA A 666 -8.58 -15.32 -9.46
CA ALA A 666 -8.73 -16.66 -8.90
C ALA A 666 -7.39 -17.35 -8.60
N VAL A 667 -6.28 -16.80 -9.13
CA VAL A 667 -4.92 -17.35 -8.97
C VAL A 667 -4.01 -16.47 -8.11
N ILE A 668 -4.53 -15.38 -7.53
CA ILE A 668 -3.80 -14.41 -6.68
C ILE A 668 -4.12 -14.66 -5.21
#